data_AF-A0A093ZTP7-F1
#
_entry.id   AF-A0A093ZTP7-F1
#
_cell.length_a   1.000
_cell.length_b   1.000
_cell.length_c   1.000
_cell.angle_alpha   90.00
_cell.angle_beta   90.00
_cell.angle_gamma   90.00
#
_symmetry.space_group_name_H-M   'P 1'
#
loop_
_entity.id
_entity.type
_entity.pdbx_description
1 polymer ?
#
loop_
_entity_poly.entity_id
_entity_poly.type
_entity_poly.pdbx_seq_one_letter_code
_entity_poly.pdbx_strand_id
1 'polypeptide(L)'
;MSESKSEWYKDQFFISTSQDLLQIDVVNKAFNSDYMYWTKGMSDENMKKMLSKSLCFGVYLLPESTSEIAGRGSPTQIGLGRLITDESSFAYLTDVFIIPEHQANGLGRWLMQCINETLDSWPSLRRAMLFTKGDPCIEFYKRTMGMGNNVIDDEYLKFETSIVDFVGTNGSITHATALIPSSVGPPAEAALAPPGKSAGSPIITPSRSRSAVCRRVDQAPEQMDNPDLTPWFQQEGQGQQGAVSSNIALFQLGVGYGFSGPEFDNPFEFGTPESQFLPRDLTSTSSTTSRPRPKTRVSLACIPCRSRHTKCDATVPACTQCLGTGRTCVYAESRRGRGKQAVLEQRQLLSNVEMQLEREERQSKSASDAASATHSIHSTGSSLDLRMSPIGGSPMGIFNGSIVGPISEPESSSKLLDMYYDFFHDAHPYVLPRKFLDRRLQLDSASLRHILPVLEFIGSLFARSPNKKAMQERAESLLLVDFLPANGFSVQALLSFAIAVHSCDEFVKARGILDRAISMALRIGMNSEDFAISNADGCTILAESWRRTWWYLYLTDGIFSGIRHLESFELRDIKSDVNLPCEDSNYNSGDIPRPYTLEEYNSREFAGEDIKFSSFAYLVDVGHIVGAVLALGTKPGSAFEPDVVSADARLMNWIMYLPKEKQLIVQDPGKVDEVMFQAIMLYNTLKVYLHRPRSQLAYGSIEQCSRCAPPPSEKHVEDEQRSFDFHTTKVLEAAEAGTGLFTLPSPFTTHSPLAICGLTLLILAQISACRFKLKGAEYKAARDRVRLGLGAIKVLGEVWAIGQVTVGEIQIIARDVLSLPRPGEDTTSANGSKGLDGPGGPGGNVEAEMA
;
A
#
# COMPACT_ATOMS: atom_id res chain seq x y z
N MET A 1 -38.48 24.10 12.80
CA MET A 1 -39.47 24.83 11.97
C MET A 1 -40.51 23.83 11.48
N SER A 2 -41.67 24.26 11.00
CA SER A 2 -42.66 23.33 10.42
C SER A 2 -42.13 22.78 9.09
N GLU A 3 -42.09 21.46 8.95
CA GLU A 3 -41.81 20.80 7.67
C GLU A 3 -42.82 21.28 6.62
N SER A 4 -42.33 21.77 5.48
CA SER A 4 -43.17 22.11 4.34
C SER A 4 -43.60 20.83 3.63
N LYS A 5 -44.69 20.23 4.11
CA LYS A 5 -45.36 19.12 3.42
C LYS A 5 -45.87 19.62 2.06
N SER A 6 -45.33 19.04 1.00
CA SER A 6 -45.67 19.38 -0.39
C SER A 6 -46.51 18.26 -0.98
N GLU A 7 -47.58 18.63 -1.70
CA GLU A 7 -48.52 17.68 -2.31
C GLU A 7 -48.82 18.07 -3.75
N TRP A 8 -48.79 17.07 -4.65
CA TRP A 8 -49.08 17.24 -6.06
C TRP A 8 -50.18 16.26 -6.47
N TYR A 9 -51.16 16.73 -7.24
CA TYR A 9 -52.32 15.95 -7.67
C TYR A 9 -52.35 15.81 -9.18
N LYS A 10 -52.67 14.61 -9.67
CA LYS A 10 -52.80 14.32 -11.10
C LYS A 10 -53.78 13.17 -11.32
N ASP A 11 -54.85 13.44 -12.04
CA ASP A 11 -55.90 12.45 -12.34
C ASP A 11 -56.41 11.78 -11.05
N GLN A 12 -56.36 10.46 -10.97
CA GLN A 12 -56.71 9.65 -9.79
C GLN A 12 -55.54 9.39 -8.81
N PHE A 13 -54.44 10.15 -8.94
CA PHE A 13 -53.20 9.94 -8.18
C PHE A 13 -52.77 11.22 -7.44
N PHE A 14 -52.05 11.05 -6.33
CA PHE A 14 -51.32 12.16 -5.69
C PHE A 14 -49.94 11.72 -5.20
N ILE A 15 -49.04 12.70 -5.06
CA ILE A 15 -47.71 12.57 -4.46
C ILE A 15 -47.67 13.47 -3.23
N SER A 16 -47.09 12.98 -2.12
CA SER A 16 -46.94 13.78 -0.89
C SER A 16 -45.61 13.49 -0.20
N THR A 17 -44.98 14.53 0.38
CA THR A 17 -43.80 14.41 1.24
C THR A 17 -44.14 14.14 2.72
N SER A 18 -45.41 14.02 3.07
CA SER A 18 -45.85 13.73 4.45
C SER A 18 -45.45 12.32 4.89
N GLN A 19 -44.47 12.22 5.81
CA GLN A 19 -44.02 10.94 6.37
C GLN A 19 -45.16 10.10 6.98
N ASP A 20 -46.18 10.76 7.55
CA ASP A 20 -47.36 10.11 8.16
C ASP A 20 -48.19 9.26 7.19
N LEU A 21 -48.01 9.41 5.87
CA LEU A 21 -48.74 8.64 4.86
C LEU A 21 -47.99 7.38 4.37
N LEU A 22 -46.71 7.22 4.72
CA LEU A 22 -45.85 6.16 4.17
C LEU A 22 -46.25 4.77 4.71
N GLN A 23 -46.64 3.88 3.79
CA GLN A 23 -47.03 2.51 4.07
C GLN A 23 -45.81 1.59 4.07
N ILE A 24 -45.26 1.37 5.26
CA ILE A 24 -44.04 0.58 5.53
C ILE A 24 -44.11 -0.81 4.92
N ASP A 25 -45.28 -1.46 4.98
CA ASP A 25 -45.54 -2.78 4.40
C ASP A 25 -45.47 -2.77 2.87
N VAL A 26 -45.99 -1.73 2.22
CA VAL A 26 -45.88 -1.53 0.76
C VAL A 26 -44.42 -1.32 0.35
N VAL A 27 -43.67 -0.48 1.08
CA VAL A 27 -42.25 -0.23 0.80
C VAL A 27 -41.40 -1.50 1.02
N ASN A 28 -41.60 -2.22 2.13
CA ASN A 28 -40.93 -3.50 2.39
C ASN A 28 -41.31 -4.58 1.36
N LYS A 29 -42.56 -4.61 0.88
CA LYS A 29 -43.00 -5.53 -0.18
C LYS A 29 -42.33 -5.21 -1.51
N ALA A 30 -42.23 -3.93 -1.88
CA ALA A 30 -41.53 -3.50 -3.08
C ALA A 30 -40.02 -3.80 -3.00
N PHE A 31 -39.36 -3.53 -1.88
CA PHE A 31 -37.94 -3.80 -1.68
C PHE A 31 -37.60 -5.30 -1.71
N ASN A 32 -38.57 -6.19 -1.48
CA ASN A 32 -38.40 -7.64 -1.59
C ASN A 32 -38.88 -8.22 -2.94
N SER A 33 -38.99 -7.39 -3.98
CA SER A 33 -39.46 -7.80 -5.31
C SER A 33 -38.38 -7.69 -6.39
N ASP A 34 -38.49 -8.51 -7.43
CA ASP A 34 -37.46 -8.64 -8.48
C ASP A 34 -37.22 -7.35 -9.29
N TYR A 35 -38.21 -6.43 -9.32
CA TYR A 35 -38.05 -5.13 -9.99
C TYR A 35 -37.24 -4.10 -9.17
N MET A 36 -36.91 -4.42 -7.91
CA MET A 36 -36.08 -3.61 -7.01
C MET A 36 -34.71 -4.27 -6.75
N TYR A 37 -34.11 -4.86 -7.78
CA TYR A 37 -32.92 -5.74 -7.70
C TYR A 37 -31.69 -5.17 -6.96
N TRP A 38 -31.61 -3.86 -6.73
CA TRP A 38 -30.51 -3.18 -6.03
C TRP A 38 -30.72 -3.03 -4.52
N THR A 39 -31.88 -3.40 -3.96
CA THR A 39 -32.20 -3.27 -2.53
C THR A 39 -32.89 -4.52 -1.98
N LYS A 40 -33.10 -4.58 -0.66
CA LYS A 40 -33.83 -5.64 0.05
C LYS A 40 -34.60 -5.06 1.24
N GLY A 41 -35.71 -5.70 1.61
CA GLY A 41 -36.50 -5.28 2.77
C GLY A 41 -35.76 -5.48 4.10
N MET A 42 -36.25 -4.80 5.14
CA MET A 42 -35.67 -4.78 6.48
C MET A 42 -36.76 -4.79 7.56
N SER A 43 -36.40 -4.94 8.84
CA SER A 43 -37.40 -4.85 9.92
C SER A 43 -38.11 -3.50 9.93
N ASP A 44 -39.40 -3.49 10.28
CA ASP A 44 -40.25 -2.28 10.25
C ASP A 44 -39.66 -1.11 11.07
N GLU A 45 -38.93 -1.41 12.15
CA GLU A 45 -38.22 -0.41 12.96
C GLU A 45 -37.10 0.28 12.16
N ASN A 46 -36.31 -0.49 11.40
CA ASN A 46 -35.25 0.04 10.55
C ASN A 46 -35.84 0.75 9.32
N MET A 47 -36.92 0.22 8.73
CA MET A 47 -37.65 0.88 7.63
C MET A 47 -38.19 2.25 8.08
N LYS A 48 -38.86 2.33 9.23
CA LYS A 48 -39.28 3.60 9.86
C LYS A 48 -38.10 4.54 10.09
N LYS A 49 -36.98 4.04 10.63
CA LYS A 49 -35.77 4.83 10.91
C LYS A 49 -35.11 5.38 9.63
N MET A 50 -35.10 4.61 8.55
CA MET A 50 -34.55 5.02 7.25
C MET A 50 -35.43 6.07 6.56
N LEU A 51 -36.75 5.83 6.52
CA LEU A 51 -37.71 6.75 5.91
C LEU A 51 -37.78 8.09 6.67
N SER A 52 -37.77 8.06 8.01
CA SER A 52 -37.77 9.29 8.85
C SER A 52 -36.45 10.07 8.85
N LYS A 53 -35.43 9.62 8.12
CA LYS A 53 -34.14 10.32 7.91
C LYS A 53 -33.88 10.65 6.45
N SER A 54 -34.93 10.68 5.64
CA SER A 54 -34.87 10.99 4.21
C SER A 54 -36.09 11.80 3.77
N LEU A 55 -35.95 12.68 2.79
CA LEU A 55 -37.09 13.33 2.17
C LEU A 55 -37.74 12.35 1.18
N CYS A 56 -38.89 11.80 1.56
CA CYS A 56 -39.58 10.73 0.85
C CYS A 56 -40.79 11.26 0.09
N PHE A 57 -40.89 10.95 -1.20
CA PHE A 57 -42.02 11.27 -2.07
C PHE A 57 -42.86 10.01 -2.24
N GLY A 58 -43.88 9.83 -1.41
CA GLY A 58 -44.82 8.72 -1.57
C GLY A 58 -45.78 8.99 -2.73
N VAL A 59 -46.03 7.98 -3.58
CA VAL A 59 -47.01 8.04 -4.68
C VAL A 59 -48.22 7.20 -4.30
N TYR A 60 -49.42 7.77 -4.41
CA TYR A 60 -50.66 7.17 -3.90
C TYR A 60 -51.81 7.21 -4.92
N LEU A 61 -52.72 6.25 -4.81
CA LEU A 61 -54.02 6.23 -5.48
C LEU A 61 -55.08 6.92 -4.59
N LEU A 62 -55.84 7.85 -5.17
CA LEU A 62 -56.99 8.50 -4.53
C LEU A 62 -58.21 7.56 -4.51
N PRO A 63 -59.02 7.53 -3.44
CA PRO A 63 -60.30 6.82 -3.44
C PRO A 63 -61.29 7.41 -4.46
N GLU A 64 -62.07 6.56 -5.13
CA GLU A 64 -63.00 7.00 -6.20
C GLU A 64 -64.32 7.54 -5.63
N SER A 65 -64.64 7.25 -4.36
CA SER A 65 -65.82 7.83 -3.69
C SER A 65 -65.63 8.17 -2.22
N THR A 66 -66.39 9.14 -1.72
CA THR A 66 -66.47 9.47 -0.28
C THR A 66 -67.01 8.32 0.57
N SER A 67 -67.71 7.36 -0.04
CA SER A 67 -68.13 6.10 0.59
C SER A 67 -66.96 5.14 0.90
N GLU A 68 -65.85 5.19 0.15
CA GLU A 68 -64.66 4.36 0.43
C GLU A 68 -63.78 4.97 1.54
N ILE A 69 -63.84 6.28 1.71
CA ILE A 69 -63.20 7.01 2.82
C ILE A 69 -63.84 6.62 4.17
N ALA A 70 -65.11 6.21 4.17
CA ALA A 70 -65.83 5.75 5.35
C ALA A 70 -65.44 4.34 5.84
N GLY A 71 -64.12 4.07 5.98
CA GLY A 71 -63.62 2.81 6.51
C GLY A 71 -62.12 2.53 6.29
N ARG A 72 -61.43 3.24 5.38
CA ARG A 72 -59.99 3.10 5.16
C ARG A 72 -59.20 4.25 5.79
N GLY A 73 -58.15 3.91 6.54
CA GLY A 73 -57.35 4.88 7.32
C GLY A 73 -56.27 5.65 6.55
N SER A 74 -56.00 5.29 5.30
CA SER A 74 -55.09 6.02 4.40
C SER A 74 -55.34 5.65 2.92
N PRO A 75 -54.98 6.54 1.98
CA PRO A 75 -54.97 6.21 0.55
C PRO A 75 -53.90 5.15 0.24
N THR A 76 -54.03 4.43 -0.87
CA THR A 76 -53.17 3.26 -1.15
C THR A 76 -51.85 3.72 -1.79
N GLN A 77 -50.70 3.40 -1.17
CA GLN A 77 -49.39 3.70 -1.74
C GLN A 77 -49.08 2.75 -2.91
N ILE A 78 -48.56 3.31 -4.00
CA ILE A 78 -48.26 2.62 -5.26
C ILE A 78 -46.85 2.93 -5.79
N GLY A 79 -46.07 3.72 -5.06
CA GLY A 79 -44.70 4.09 -5.44
C GLY A 79 -43.98 4.94 -4.40
N LEU A 80 -42.70 5.17 -4.65
CA LEU A 80 -41.79 5.96 -3.82
C LEU A 80 -40.72 6.61 -4.69
N GLY A 81 -40.20 7.77 -4.26
CA GLY A 81 -38.83 8.20 -4.54
C GLY A 81 -38.22 8.78 -3.27
N ARG A 82 -36.92 8.56 -3.01
CA ARG A 82 -36.28 9.00 -1.76
C ARG A 82 -35.03 9.84 -2.02
N LEU A 83 -34.98 11.02 -1.40
CA LEU A 83 -33.76 11.83 -1.31
C LEU A 83 -33.11 11.63 0.06
N ILE A 84 -31.86 11.17 0.07
CA ILE A 84 -30.96 11.31 1.23
C ILE A 84 -30.27 12.67 1.10
N THR A 85 -30.54 13.59 2.02
CA THR A 85 -30.28 15.02 1.80
C THR A 85 -30.15 15.78 3.13
N ASP A 86 -29.54 16.98 3.06
CA ASP A 86 -29.54 18.01 4.10
C ASP A 86 -30.59 19.11 3.86
N GLU A 87 -31.45 18.94 2.84
CA GLU A 87 -32.44 19.91 2.36
C GLU A 87 -31.86 21.30 2.02
N SER A 88 -30.55 21.37 1.69
CA SER A 88 -29.89 22.66 1.50
C SER A 88 -28.72 22.66 0.50
N SER A 89 -27.81 21.69 0.57
CA SER A 89 -26.56 21.69 -0.21
C SER A 89 -26.28 20.40 -0.98
N PHE A 90 -26.90 19.27 -0.62
CA PHE A 90 -26.67 17.97 -1.25
C PHE A 90 -27.94 17.09 -1.31
N ALA A 91 -28.11 16.36 -2.41
CA ALA A 91 -29.16 15.35 -2.55
C ALA A 91 -28.66 14.07 -3.26
N TYR A 92 -28.94 12.91 -2.67
CA TYR A 92 -28.79 11.61 -3.32
C TYR A 92 -30.17 10.98 -3.55
N LEU A 93 -30.58 10.84 -4.82
CA LEU A 93 -31.84 10.19 -5.21
C LEU A 93 -31.65 8.68 -5.30
N THR A 94 -32.53 7.95 -4.61
CA THR A 94 -32.47 6.49 -4.48
C THR A 94 -33.85 5.87 -4.25
N ASP A 95 -33.94 4.54 -4.33
CA ASP A 95 -35.13 3.72 -4.09
C ASP A 95 -36.42 4.24 -4.77
N VAL A 96 -36.28 4.60 -6.05
CA VAL A 96 -37.36 5.09 -6.91
C VAL A 96 -38.12 3.94 -7.55
N PHE A 97 -39.43 3.84 -7.31
CA PHE A 97 -40.30 2.86 -7.96
C PHE A 97 -41.75 3.31 -8.13
N ILE A 98 -42.44 2.68 -9.10
CA ILE A 98 -43.89 2.59 -9.23
C ILE A 98 -44.20 1.08 -9.34
N ILE A 99 -45.19 0.57 -8.62
CA ILE A 99 -45.52 -0.87 -8.68
C ILE A 99 -46.00 -1.26 -10.10
N PRO A 100 -45.67 -2.48 -10.60
CA PRO A 100 -45.88 -2.87 -12.00
C PRO A 100 -47.29 -2.60 -12.54
N GLU A 101 -48.31 -2.78 -11.72
CA GLU A 101 -49.73 -2.59 -12.02
C GLU A 101 -50.08 -1.14 -12.42
N HIS A 102 -49.26 -0.16 -12.01
CA HIS A 102 -49.44 1.26 -12.32
C HIS A 102 -48.32 1.86 -13.19
N GLN A 103 -47.38 1.04 -13.68
CA GLN A 103 -46.38 1.49 -14.65
C GLN A 103 -47.01 1.85 -16.01
N ALA A 104 -46.19 2.36 -16.96
CA ALA A 104 -46.60 2.94 -18.25
C ALA A 104 -47.51 4.20 -18.19
N ASN A 105 -48.27 4.45 -17.12
CA ASN A 105 -49.14 5.63 -16.91
C ASN A 105 -48.39 6.98 -16.75
N GLY A 106 -47.10 7.04 -17.09
CA GLY A 106 -46.26 8.24 -16.96
C GLY A 106 -45.94 8.69 -15.52
N LEU A 107 -46.39 7.96 -14.49
CA LEU A 107 -46.24 8.33 -13.08
C LEU A 107 -44.77 8.54 -12.67
N GLY A 108 -43.85 7.68 -13.12
CA GLY A 108 -42.42 7.84 -12.84
C GLY A 108 -41.84 9.17 -13.37
N ARG A 109 -42.26 9.61 -14.57
CA ARG A 109 -41.85 10.93 -15.11
C ARG A 109 -42.38 12.07 -14.26
N TRP A 110 -43.64 11.97 -13.81
CA TRP A 110 -44.28 12.98 -12.98
C TRP A 110 -43.63 13.08 -11.59
N LEU A 111 -43.30 11.94 -10.97
CA LEU A 111 -42.51 11.86 -9.74
C LEU A 111 -41.15 12.58 -9.87
N MET A 112 -40.44 12.39 -10.99
CA MET A 112 -39.18 13.12 -11.25
C MET A 112 -39.40 14.63 -11.38
N GLN A 113 -40.54 15.09 -11.91
CA GLN A 113 -40.86 16.52 -12.01
C GLN A 113 -41.08 17.14 -10.63
N CYS A 114 -41.84 16.49 -9.75
CA CYS A 114 -42.05 16.94 -8.35
C CYS A 114 -40.73 16.97 -7.55
N ILE A 115 -39.84 16.01 -7.80
CA ILE A 115 -38.50 15.97 -7.20
C ILE A 115 -37.65 17.13 -7.73
N ASN A 116 -37.63 17.37 -9.05
CA ASN A 116 -36.87 18.48 -9.64
C ASN A 116 -37.36 19.84 -9.12
N GLU A 117 -38.67 20.07 -9.09
CA GLU A 117 -39.30 21.29 -8.51
C GLU A 117 -38.87 21.51 -7.06
N THR A 118 -38.72 20.44 -6.28
CA THR A 118 -38.23 20.52 -4.90
C THR A 118 -36.74 20.87 -4.84
N LEU A 119 -35.89 20.25 -5.70
CA LEU A 119 -34.46 20.55 -5.78
C LEU A 119 -34.18 21.98 -6.28
N ASP A 120 -34.94 22.45 -7.27
CA ASP A 120 -34.88 23.81 -7.81
C ASP A 120 -35.27 24.87 -6.76
N SER A 121 -36.03 24.49 -5.72
CA SER A 121 -36.39 25.37 -4.61
C SER A 121 -35.25 25.63 -3.61
N TRP A 122 -34.12 24.93 -3.71
CA TRP A 122 -33.00 25.00 -2.77
C TRP A 122 -31.83 25.84 -3.32
N PRO A 123 -31.75 27.16 -3.01
CA PRO A 123 -30.80 28.09 -3.66
C PRO A 123 -29.32 27.85 -3.32
N SER A 124 -29.03 26.91 -2.40
CA SER A 124 -27.68 26.52 -1.98
C SER A 124 -27.26 25.13 -2.48
N LEU A 125 -28.11 24.44 -3.26
CA LEU A 125 -27.88 23.07 -3.71
C LEU A 125 -26.65 22.99 -4.62
N ARG A 126 -25.61 22.29 -4.16
CA ARG A 126 -24.32 22.19 -4.85
C ARG A 126 -24.26 20.99 -5.79
N ARG A 127 -24.87 19.88 -5.37
CA ARG A 127 -24.90 18.62 -6.12
C ARG A 127 -26.16 17.82 -5.84
N ALA A 128 -26.82 17.36 -6.90
CA ALA A 128 -27.72 16.22 -6.86
C ALA A 128 -27.08 15.06 -7.61
N MET A 129 -27.19 13.83 -7.09
CA MET A 129 -26.61 12.62 -7.69
C MET A 129 -27.56 11.43 -7.61
N LEU A 130 -27.39 10.47 -8.52
CA LEU A 130 -28.00 9.13 -8.44
C LEU A 130 -27.08 8.06 -9.05
N PHE A 131 -27.30 6.82 -8.63
CA PHE A 131 -26.69 5.63 -9.23
C PHE A 131 -27.77 4.87 -10.03
N THR A 132 -27.52 4.54 -11.30
CA THR A 132 -28.47 3.76 -12.11
C THR A 132 -27.78 2.88 -13.15
N LYS A 133 -28.34 1.68 -13.41
CA LYS A 133 -27.81 0.73 -14.39
C LYS A 133 -28.69 0.65 -15.64
N GLY A 134 -28.03 0.65 -16.80
CA GLY A 134 -28.64 0.39 -18.11
C GLY A 134 -29.08 1.64 -18.85
N ASP A 135 -28.77 1.70 -20.15
CA ASP A 135 -29.03 2.85 -21.02
C ASP A 135 -30.47 3.41 -20.97
N PRO A 136 -31.55 2.58 -20.91
CA PRO A 136 -32.92 3.10 -20.83
C PRO A 136 -33.19 3.89 -19.54
N CYS A 137 -32.58 3.50 -18.42
CA CYS A 137 -32.71 4.19 -17.14
C CYS A 137 -31.88 5.47 -17.13
N ILE A 138 -30.65 5.41 -17.67
CA ILE A 138 -29.77 6.57 -17.87
C ILE A 138 -30.46 7.64 -18.73
N GLU A 139 -31.00 7.26 -19.89
CA GLU A 139 -31.72 8.16 -20.79
C GLU A 139 -33.06 8.67 -20.22
N PHE A 140 -33.69 7.92 -19.32
CA PHE A 140 -34.84 8.41 -18.55
C PHE A 140 -34.43 9.57 -17.64
N TYR A 141 -33.46 9.39 -16.73
CA TYR A 141 -33.08 10.43 -15.77
C TYR A 141 -32.47 11.67 -16.43
N LYS A 142 -31.64 11.52 -17.46
CA LYS A 142 -31.18 12.65 -18.30
C LYS A 142 -32.35 13.48 -18.82
N ARG A 143 -33.38 12.82 -19.36
CA ARG A 143 -34.51 13.48 -20.01
C ARG A 143 -35.52 14.08 -19.05
N THR A 144 -35.61 13.58 -17.81
CA THR A 144 -36.55 14.09 -16.81
C THR A 144 -35.96 15.11 -15.83
N MET A 145 -34.63 15.09 -15.59
CA MET A 145 -33.97 15.95 -14.60
C MET A 145 -32.68 16.63 -15.12
N GLY A 146 -32.37 16.54 -16.42
CA GLY A 146 -31.25 17.27 -17.04
C GLY A 146 -29.84 16.87 -16.58
N MET A 147 -29.70 15.78 -15.82
CA MET A 147 -28.44 15.34 -15.23
C MET A 147 -27.43 14.89 -16.30
N GLY A 148 -26.14 15.14 -16.07
CA GLY A 148 -25.04 14.76 -16.96
C GLY A 148 -24.47 13.38 -16.64
N ASN A 149 -24.06 12.63 -17.66
CA ASN A 149 -23.35 11.37 -17.47
C ASN A 149 -21.90 11.62 -17.03
N ASN A 150 -21.62 11.34 -15.76
CA ASN A 150 -20.27 11.12 -15.28
C ASN A 150 -20.05 9.60 -15.21
N VAL A 151 -19.58 9.01 -16.32
CA VAL A 151 -19.14 7.61 -16.31
C VAL A 151 -17.85 7.54 -15.49
N ILE A 152 -18.01 7.23 -14.20
CA ILE A 152 -16.92 6.72 -13.38
C ILE A 152 -16.93 5.22 -13.60
N ASP A 153 -15.86 4.68 -14.18
CA ASP A 153 -15.60 3.23 -14.20
C ASP A 153 -15.19 2.81 -12.78
N ASP A 154 -16.19 2.75 -11.88
CA ASP A 154 -16.03 2.55 -10.45
C ASP A 154 -16.17 1.06 -10.09
N GLU A 155 -15.04 0.36 -10.00
CA GLU A 155 -14.97 -1.11 -9.83
C GLU A 155 -15.60 -1.62 -8.51
N TYR A 156 -15.97 -0.72 -7.59
CA TYR A 156 -16.69 -1.06 -6.35
C TYR A 156 -18.18 -1.33 -6.54
N LEU A 157 -18.81 -0.80 -7.60
CA LEU A 157 -20.18 -1.14 -7.96
C LEU A 157 -20.15 -2.39 -8.84
N LYS A 158 -20.45 -3.56 -8.27
CA LYS A 158 -20.45 -4.88 -8.96
C LYS A 158 -21.56 -5.07 -10.01
N PHE A 159 -22.04 -3.97 -10.57
CA PHE A 159 -22.99 -3.86 -11.67
C PHE A 159 -22.63 -2.59 -12.45
N GLU A 160 -22.59 -2.64 -13.79
CA GLU A 160 -22.43 -1.45 -14.66
C GLU A 160 -23.43 -0.32 -14.32
N THR A 161 -23.04 0.60 -13.43
CA THR A 161 -23.94 1.56 -12.80
C THR A 161 -23.40 2.96 -13.04
N SER A 162 -24.01 3.68 -13.99
CA SER A 162 -23.63 5.07 -14.25
C SER A 162 -24.03 5.96 -13.09
N ILE A 163 -23.11 6.83 -12.70
CA ILE A 163 -23.41 8.00 -11.89
C ILE A 163 -23.93 9.09 -12.83
N VAL A 164 -25.09 9.64 -12.49
CA VAL A 164 -25.67 10.77 -13.21
C VAL A 164 -25.73 11.94 -12.23
N ASP A 165 -24.96 12.99 -12.51
CA ASP A 165 -24.75 14.13 -11.62
C ASP A 165 -25.41 15.39 -12.17
N PHE A 166 -25.90 16.24 -11.28
CA PHE A 166 -26.27 17.61 -11.59
C PHE A 166 -25.53 18.56 -10.63
N VAL A 167 -24.81 19.52 -11.20
CA VAL A 167 -24.16 20.62 -10.47
C VAL A 167 -25.08 21.83 -10.54
N GLY A 168 -25.42 22.41 -9.39
CA GLY A 168 -26.34 23.54 -9.31
C GLY A 168 -25.80 24.81 -9.98
N THR A 169 -26.12 25.02 -11.25
CA THR A 169 -25.75 26.23 -11.99
C THR A 169 -26.87 27.27 -11.96
N ASN A 170 -26.72 28.30 -11.12
CA ASN A 170 -27.56 29.50 -11.16
C ASN A 170 -27.29 30.33 -12.43
N GLY A 171 -27.85 29.90 -13.56
CA GLY A 171 -27.95 30.69 -14.79
C GLY A 171 -27.20 30.13 -16.02
N SER A 172 -27.97 29.75 -17.04
CA SER A 172 -27.60 29.62 -18.46
C SER A 172 -26.52 28.60 -18.87
N ILE A 173 -26.96 27.56 -19.58
CA ILE A 173 -26.10 26.58 -20.26
C ILE A 173 -25.24 27.25 -21.33
N THR A 174 -23.91 27.07 -21.24
CA THR A 174 -22.97 27.26 -22.37
C THR A 174 -21.88 26.18 -22.31
N HIS A 175 -21.48 25.63 -23.45
CA HIS A 175 -20.40 24.64 -23.53
C HIS A 175 -19.03 25.32 -23.33
N ALA A 176 -18.40 25.09 -22.18
CA ALA A 176 -17.09 25.62 -21.85
C ALA A 176 -15.95 24.71 -22.35
N THR A 177 -15.62 24.80 -23.64
CA THR A 177 -14.34 24.26 -24.16
C THR A 177 -13.20 25.09 -23.60
N ALA A 178 -12.32 24.49 -22.80
CA ALA A 178 -11.22 25.18 -22.13
C ALA A 178 -10.11 25.60 -23.12
N LEU A 179 -10.18 26.83 -23.63
CA LEU A 179 -9.08 27.48 -24.35
C LEU A 179 -8.12 28.18 -23.38
N ILE A 180 -6.82 28.01 -23.61
CA ILE A 180 -5.74 28.57 -22.81
C ILE A 180 -5.40 30.00 -23.29
N PRO A 181 -5.42 31.03 -22.43
CA PRO A 181 -4.80 32.33 -22.72
C PRO A 181 -3.33 32.32 -22.27
N SER A 182 -2.40 32.65 -23.17
CA SER A 182 -0.96 32.71 -22.87
C SER A 182 -0.46 34.13 -22.55
N SER A 183 0.44 34.21 -21.56
CA SER A 183 1.53 35.20 -21.41
C SER A 183 1.24 36.72 -21.45
N VAL A 184 1.53 37.40 -20.32
CA VAL A 184 2.21 38.73 -20.28
C VAL A 184 3.22 38.70 -19.11
N GLY A 185 4.25 39.56 -19.16
CA GLY A 185 5.45 39.54 -18.29
C GLY A 185 5.35 40.21 -16.89
N PRO A 186 6.51 40.45 -16.23
CA PRO A 186 6.62 40.68 -14.78
C PRO A 186 6.49 42.16 -14.32
N PRO A 187 6.26 42.40 -13.02
CA PRO A 187 6.25 43.74 -12.41
C PRO A 187 7.65 44.26 -12.05
N ALA A 188 7.76 45.59 -11.89
CA ALA A 188 8.92 46.30 -11.34
C ALA A 188 8.51 47.15 -10.11
N GLU A 189 9.50 47.64 -9.35
CA GLU A 189 9.31 48.18 -7.99
C GLU A 189 9.05 49.70 -7.88
N ALA A 190 8.71 50.11 -6.64
CA ALA A 190 8.85 51.45 -6.04
C ALA A 190 7.87 52.59 -6.42
N ALA A 191 7.56 53.57 -5.56
CA ALA A 191 7.58 53.68 -4.08
C ALA A 191 6.91 55.02 -3.61
N LEU A 192 6.56 55.16 -2.31
CA LEU A 192 6.25 56.42 -1.57
C LEU A 192 4.93 57.16 -1.98
N ALA A 193 4.18 57.91 -1.15
CA ALA A 193 4.22 58.26 0.30
C ALA A 193 2.80 58.72 0.82
N PRO A 194 2.56 58.90 2.16
CA PRO A 194 1.24 59.09 2.83
C PRO A 194 0.94 60.59 3.21
N PRO A 195 0.13 61.06 4.23
CA PRO A 195 -0.70 60.40 5.29
C PRO A 195 -2.05 61.07 5.76
N GLY A 196 -2.74 60.44 6.74
CA GLY A 196 -3.78 61.03 7.65
C GLY A 196 -4.97 60.07 7.91
N LYS A 197 -5.42 59.65 9.12
CA LYS A 197 -5.68 60.24 10.46
C LYS A 197 -6.82 61.28 10.53
N SER A 198 -7.76 61.29 11.50
CA SER A 198 -8.21 60.28 12.51
C SER A 198 -9.40 60.81 13.38
N ALA A 199 -10.34 59.93 13.76
CA ALA A 199 -11.29 60.02 14.91
C ALA A 199 -12.39 61.11 14.96
N GLY A 200 -13.52 60.79 15.64
CA GLY A 200 -14.55 61.76 16.09
C GLY A 200 -16.02 61.28 16.07
N SER A 201 -16.61 61.03 17.25
CA SER A 201 -18.08 60.86 17.44
C SER A 201 -18.72 62.18 17.90
N PRO A 202 -20.07 62.36 17.87
CA PRO A 202 -20.84 62.17 19.12
C PRO A 202 -22.33 61.72 18.96
N ILE A 203 -23.01 61.65 20.12
CA ILE A 203 -24.37 61.14 20.39
C ILE A 203 -25.42 62.27 20.43
N ILE A 204 -26.66 62.05 19.94
CA ILE A 204 -27.92 62.68 20.43
C ILE A 204 -29.11 61.66 20.32
N THR A 205 -30.13 61.80 21.19
CA THR A 205 -31.39 60.99 21.28
C THR A 205 -32.62 61.95 21.35
N PRO A 206 -33.86 61.68 21.86
CA PRO A 206 -34.66 60.46 22.13
C PRO A 206 -36.18 60.56 21.74
N SER A 207 -36.97 59.48 21.90
CA SER A 207 -38.38 59.44 22.43
C SER A 207 -38.97 58.01 22.39
N ARG A 208 -39.49 57.40 23.47
CA ARG A 208 -40.87 57.44 24.06
C ARG A 208 -41.97 56.90 23.11
N SER A 209 -42.93 56.05 23.52
CA SER A 209 -43.51 55.85 24.89
C SER A 209 -44.33 54.55 25.12
N ARG A 210 -44.44 54.11 26.41
CA ARG A 210 -45.65 53.52 27.09
C ARG A 210 -46.24 52.16 26.61
N SER A 211 -46.92 51.33 27.42
CA SER A 211 -47.19 51.30 28.88
C SER A 211 -47.87 49.98 29.38
N ALA A 212 -47.34 49.34 30.44
CA ALA A 212 -48.00 48.47 31.45
C ALA A 212 -48.79 47.21 30.95
N VAL A 213 -49.24 46.21 31.74
CA VAL A 213 -49.52 45.98 33.19
C VAL A 213 -49.14 44.50 33.51
N CYS A 214 -48.30 44.14 34.50
CA CYS A 214 -48.64 43.65 35.88
C CYS A 214 -49.77 42.58 35.98
N ARG A 215 -49.76 41.53 36.83
CA ARG A 215 -48.93 41.04 37.97
C ARG A 215 -49.11 39.49 38.08
N ARG A 216 -48.09 38.68 38.48
CA ARG A 216 -47.80 38.14 39.85
C ARG A 216 -48.84 37.09 40.35
N VAL A 217 -48.55 35.96 41.01
CA VAL A 217 -47.82 35.67 42.28
C VAL A 217 -47.25 34.23 42.19
N ASP A 218 -45.92 34.01 42.18
CA ASP A 218 -44.95 33.90 43.31
C ASP A 218 -45.21 32.76 44.31
N GLN A 219 -44.35 31.73 44.35
CA GLN A 219 -43.77 31.21 45.61
C GLN A 219 -42.57 30.26 45.40
N ALA A 220 -41.64 30.33 46.35
CA ALA A 220 -40.41 29.56 46.58
C ALA A 220 -40.21 29.51 48.12
N PRO A 221 -39.18 28.89 48.75
CA PRO A 221 -37.94 28.31 48.22
C PRO A 221 -37.80 26.81 48.64
N GLU A 222 -36.70 26.14 49.04
CA GLU A 222 -35.32 26.53 49.44
C GLU A 222 -34.33 25.31 49.43
N GLN A 223 -33.04 25.59 49.66
CA GLN A 223 -31.90 24.78 50.18
C GLN A 223 -32.11 23.33 50.69
N MET A 224 -31.10 22.44 50.73
CA MET A 224 -29.74 22.32 50.13
C MET A 224 -29.21 20.90 50.40
N ASP A 225 -28.40 20.31 49.50
CA ASP A 225 -27.14 19.60 49.83
C ASP A 225 -26.49 18.95 48.57
N ASN A 226 -25.20 18.62 48.69
CA ASN A 226 -24.29 18.09 47.66
C ASN A 226 -23.17 17.31 48.39
N PRO A 227 -22.73 16.10 47.99
CA PRO A 227 -22.21 15.84 46.63
C PRO A 227 -22.48 14.44 46.03
N ASP A 228 -22.17 14.27 44.74
CA ASP A 228 -21.09 13.34 44.36
C ASP A 228 -20.55 13.60 42.92
N LEU A 229 -19.35 13.09 42.60
CA LEU A 229 -18.65 13.32 41.32
C LEU A 229 -18.43 12.01 40.55
N THR A 230 -19.06 11.85 39.37
CA THR A 230 -18.62 10.87 38.35
C THR A 230 -19.16 11.23 36.95
N PRO A 231 -18.33 11.63 35.98
CA PRO A 231 -18.77 11.85 34.61
C PRO A 231 -18.80 10.54 33.80
N TRP A 232 -20.00 10.04 33.49
CA TRP A 232 -20.17 9.00 32.48
C TRP A 232 -20.10 9.62 31.09
N PHE A 233 -19.06 9.29 30.31
CA PHE A 233 -18.95 9.66 28.90
C PHE A 233 -19.16 8.43 27.99
N GLN A 234 -19.75 8.68 26.81
CA GLN A 234 -20.39 7.64 26.01
C GLN A 234 -19.42 6.85 25.13
N GLN A 235 -19.64 5.53 25.03
CA GLN A 235 -19.37 4.80 23.79
C GLN A 235 -20.54 5.01 22.82
N GLU A 236 -20.23 5.36 21.57
CA GLU A 236 -20.82 4.82 20.32
C GLU A 236 -20.43 5.72 19.14
N GLY A 237 -19.71 5.20 18.14
CA GLY A 237 -19.23 6.04 17.04
C GLY A 237 -18.20 5.43 16.07
N GLN A 238 -18.25 4.13 15.76
CA GLN A 238 -17.26 3.47 14.87
C GLN A 238 -17.87 2.73 13.66
N GLY A 239 -19.20 2.73 13.49
CA GLY A 239 -19.88 1.79 12.57
C GLY A 239 -19.79 2.06 11.06
N GLN A 240 -19.48 3.30 10.62
CA GLN A 240 -19.60 3.67 9.20
C GLN A 240 -18.29 4.04 8.49
N GLN A 241 -17.27 4.56 9.21
CA GLN A 241 -15.99 4.92 8.57
C GLN A 241 -15.19 3.67 8.14
N GLY A 242 -15.22 2.58 8.93
CA GLY A 242 -14.51 1.34 8.60
C GLY A 242 -14.96 0.68 7.28
N ALA A 243 -16.21 0.91 6.84
CA ALA A 243 -16.73 0.31 5.60
C ALA A 243 -16.11 0.93 4.33
N VAL A 244 -15.91 2.25 4.31
CA VAL A 244 -15.32 2.95 3.15
C VAL A 244 -13.85 2.58 3.00
N SER A 245 -13.09 2.59 4.11
CA SER A 245 -11.69 2.16 4.11
C SER A 245 -11.55 0.69 3.71
N SER A 246 -12.49 -0.19 4.08
CA SER A 246 -12.45 -1.63 3.75
C SER A 246 -12.53 -1.91 2.26
N ASN A 247 -13.17 -1.04 1.48
CA ASN A 247 -13.20 -1.14 0.04
C ASN A 247 -11.85 -0.70 -0.56
N ILE A 248 -11.35 0.47 -0.17
CA ILE A 248 -10.03 1.01 -0.60
C ILE A 248 -8.93 -0.02 -0.41
N ALA A 249 -8.93 -0.71 0.73
CA ALA A 249 -8.03 -1.82 1.04
C ALA A 249 -8.09 -2.98 0.03
N LEU A 250 -9.28 -3.47 -0.33
CA LEU A 250 -9.41 -4.65 -1.20
C LEU A 250 -8.90 -4.42 -2.64
N PHE A 251 -9.01 -3.20 -3.14
CA PHE A 251 -8.45 -2.76 -4.43
C PHE A 251 -6.92 -2.63 -4.36
N GLN A 252 -6.38 -2.03 -3.29
CA GLN A 252 -4.94 -1.85 -3.06
C GLN A 252 -4.14 -3.15 -2.91
N LEU A 253 -4.82 -4.29 -2.82
CA LEU A 253 -4.25 -5.62 -2.66
C LEU A 253 -4.43 -6.52 -3.89
N GLY A 254 -5.24 -6.10 -4.88
CA GLY A 254 -5.47 -6.85 -6.11
C GLY A 254 -6.20 -8.18 -5.92
N VAL A 255 -6.97 -8.36 -4.83
CA VAL A 255 -7.65 -9.63 -4.48
C VAL A 255 -9.11 -9.68 -5.01
N GLY A 256 -9.46 -8.78 -5.94
CA GLY A 256 -10.81 -8.68 -6.51
C GLY A 256 -11.16 -9.74 -7.56
N TYR A 257 -10.16 -10.24 -8.30
CA TYR A 257 -10.36 -11.19 -9.40
C TYR A 257 -10.40 -12.64 -8.91
N GLY A 258 -11.57 -13.27 -9.05
CA GLY A 258 -11.83 -14.63 -8.60
C GLY A 258 -11.39 -15.71 -9.58
N PHE A 259 -11.10 -16.90 -9.05
CA PHE A 259 -11.01 -18.14 -9.83
C PHE A 259 -12.41 -18.59 -10.30
N SER A 260 -12.93 -17.95 -11.35
CA SER A 260 -14.08 -18.44 -12.13
C SER A 260 -13.59 -18.94 -13.48
N GLY A 261 -13.05 -20.16 -13.50
CA GLY A 261 -12.79 -20.88 -14.75
C GLY A 261 -14.11 -21.23 -15.46
N PRO A 262 -14.09 -21.45 -16.79
CA PRO A 262 -15.30 -21.73 -17.56
C PRO A 262 -15.96 -23.05 -17.13
N GLU A 263 -17.29 -23.08 -17.23
CA GLU A 263 -18.14 -24.21 -16.85
C GLU A 263 -17.80 -25.46 -17.70
N PHE A 264 -17.61 -26.60 -17.01
CA PHE A 264 -17.51 -27.92 -17.63
C PHE A 264 -18.73 -28.75 -17.24
N ASP A 265 -19.82 -28.58 -17.98
CA ASP A 265 -20.98 -29.44 -17.89
C ASP A 265 -20.65 -30.87 -18.38
N ASN A 266 -20.65 -31.83 -17.46
CA ASN A 266 -21.60 -32.95 -17.50
C ASN A 266 -21.52 -33.78 -16.20
N PRO A 267 -22.65 -34.35 -15.72
CA PRO A 267 -22.66 -35.18 -14.53
C PRO A 267 -22.24 -36.62 -14.85
N PHE A 268 -21.56 -37.27 -13.91
CA PHE A 268 -21.58 -38.72 -13.78
C PHE A 268 -21.82 -39.12 -12.32
N GLU A 269 -22.78 -40.01 -12.14
CA GLU A 269 -23.21 -40.51 -10.84
C GLU A 269 -22.11 -41.36 -10.18
N PHE A 270 -22.08 -41.41 -8.84
CA PHE A 270 -22.16 -42.69 -8.12
C PHE A 270 -22.73 -42.47 -6.71
N GLY A 271 -23.56 -43.39 -6.25
CA GLY A 271 -24.44 -43.19 -5.10
C GLY A 271 -23.81 -43.39 -3.72
N THR A 272 -24.59 -43.05 -2.69
CA THR A 272 -24.34 -43.42 -1.29
C THR A 272 -24.49 -44.93 -1.09
N PRO A 273 -24.00 -45.48 0.04
CA PRO A 273 -24.95 -45.69 1.13
C PRO A 273 -24.44 -45.34 2.53
N GLU A 274 -25.38 -44.78 3.30
CA GLU A 274 -25.62 -44.94 4.74
C GLU A 274 -24.58 -45.66 5.63
N SER A 275 -24.20 -45.01 6.75
CA SER A 275 -24.77 -45.46 8.03
C SER A 275 -24.64 -44.42 9.15
N GLN A 276 -25.76 -44.29 9.84
CA GLN A 276 -26.03 -43.51 11.04
C GLN A 276 -25.10 -43.86 12.21
N PHE A 277 -24.86 -42.93 13.13
CA PHE A 277 -25.27 -43.05 14.54
C PHE A 277 -25.10 -41.72 15.31
N LEU A 278 -26.04 -41.43 16.21
CA LEU A 278 -25.99 -40.30 17.15
C LEU A 278 -25.73 -40.80 18.60
N PRO A 279 -25.27 -39.94 19.53
CA PRO A 279 -24.53 -40.36 20.72
C PRO A 279 -25.42 -40.57 21.97
N ARG A 280 -24.82 -41.10 23.07
CA ARG A 280 -25.19 -40.69 24.44
C ARG A 280 -24.17 -41.01 25.56
N ASP A 281 -24.04 -40.04 26.46
CA ASP A 281 -23.93 -40.08 27.93
C ASP A 281 -22.91 -40.98 28.67
N LEU A 282 -21.83 -40.32 29.08
CA LEU A 282 -21.26 -40.22 30.44
C LEU A 282 -21.85 -41.10 31.57
N THR A 283 -20.97 -41.79 32.30
CA THR A 283 -21.06 -41.97 33.77
C THR A 283 -19.66 -41.83 34.39
N SER A 284 -19.59 -41.45 35.67
CA SER A 284 -18.33 -41.12 36.37
C SER A 284 -17.98 -42.12 37.47
N THR A 285 -16.68 -42.28 37.72
CA THR A 285 -16.13 -42.67 39.04
C THR A 285 -14.63 -42.37 39.07
N SER A 286 -14.09 -42.05 40.25
CA SER A 286 -12.72 -41.57 40.43
C SER A 286 -11.85 -42.53 41.26
N SER A 287 -10.61 -42.73 40.83
CA SER A 287 -9.49 -43.15 41.68
C SER A 287 -8.16 -42.85 40.97
N THR A 288 -7.07 -42.68 41.73
CA THR A 288 -5.86 -41.99 41.27
C THR A 288 -4.61 -42.86 41.37
N THR A 289 -3.89 -43.12 40.26
CA THR A 289 -2.46 -43.51 40.30
C THR A 289 -1.72 -43.29 38.98
N SER A 290 -0.49 -42.75 39.07
CA SER A 290 0.66 -42.84 38.12
C SER A 290 0.47 -42.57 36.62
N ARG A 291 1.16 -41.55 36.09
CA ARG A 291 1.30 -41.24 34.65
C ARG A 291 2.19 -42.23 33.89
N PRO A 292 1.77 -42.77 32.72
CA PRO A 292 2.68 -43.21 31.66
C PRO A 292 3.07 -42.02 30.74
N ARG A 293 4.25 -42.09 30.09
CA ARG A 293 4.74 -41.03 29.19
C ARG A 293 4.02 -41.04 27.81
N PRO A 294 3.85 -39.89 27.13
CA PRO A 294 3.34 -39.84 25.75
C PRO A 294 4.23 -40.62 24.76
N LYS A 295 3.64 -41.08 23.65
CA LYS A 295 4.30 -41.94 22.66
C LYS A 295 4.72 -41.15 21.43
N THR A 296 6.02 -41.12 21.13
CA THR A 296 6.60 -40.45 19.96
C THR A 296 6.07 -41.04 18.65
N ARG A 297 5.74 -40.19 17.66
CA ARG A 297 5.39 -40.61 16.30
C ARG A 297 6.67 -40.95 15.52
N VAL A 298 6.86 -42.22 15.17
CA VAL A 298 8.07 -42.68 14.46
C VAL A 298 8.05 -42.26 12.98
N SER A 299 9.21 -41.91 12.44
CA SER A 299 9.38 -41.39 11.07
C SER A 299 9.39 -42.46 9.98
N LEU A 300 9.68 -43.72 10.32
CA LEU A 300 9.68 -44.84 9.38
C LEU A 300 9.14 -46.13 10.02
N ALA A 301 8.11 -46.72 9.43
CA ALA A 301 7.63 -48.05 9.80
C ALA A 301 8.29 -49.14 8.93
N CYS A 302 8.59 -50.29 9.52
CA CYS A 302 9.09 -51.45 8.77
C CYS A 302 8.06 -51.99 7.77
N ILE A 303 8.53 -52.67 6.73
CA ILE A 303 7.69 -53.19 5.63
C ILE A 303 6.56 -54.10 6.15
N PRO A 304 6.78 -55.05 7.09
CA PRO A 304 5.70 -55.93 7.57
C PRO A 304 4.63 -55.22 8.39
N CYS A 305 4.97 -54.20 9.17
CA CYS A 305 3.97 -53.41 9.88
C CYS A 305 3.20 -52.49 8.93
N ARG A 306 3.88 -51.91 7.94
CA ARG A 306 3.26 -51.06 6.91
C ARG A 306 2.27 -51.85 6.05
N SER A 307 2.62 -53.05 5.58
CA SER A 307 1.73 -53.88 4.74
C SER A 307 0.49 -54.41 5.46
N ARG A 308 0.48 -54.39 6.80
CA ARG A 308 -0.66 -54.83 7.62
C ARG A 308 -1.40 -53.67 8.32
N HIS A 309 -1.04 -52.42 8.01
CA HIS A 309 -1.53 -51.19 8.66
C HIS A 309 -1.45 -51.21 10.20
N THR A 310 -0.50 -51.97 10.76
CA THR A 310 -0.28 -52.07 12.21
C THR A 310 0.79 -51.07 12.68
N LYS A 311 0.64 -50.54 13.91
CA LYS A 311 1.60 -49.61 14.50
C LYS A 311 2.99 -50.28 14.64
N CYS A 312 4.02 -49.48 14.36
CA CYS A 312 5.44 -49.87 14.43
C CYS A 312 6.15 -48.97 15.44
N ASP A 313 7.01 -49.55 16.27
CA ASP A 313 7.84 -48.85 17.26
C ASP A 313 9.23 -48.44 16.70
N ALA A 314 9.54 -48.83 15.46
CA ALA A 314 10.75 -48.49 14.70
C ALA A 314 12.08 -48.91 15.36
N THR A 315 12.06 -49.85 16.31
CA THR A 315 13.26 -50.40 16.93
C THR A 315 14.05 -51.29 15.95
N VAL A 316 15.36 -51.33 16.15
CA VAL A 316 16.37 -51.96 15.28
C VAL A 316 17.20 -52.90 16.15
N PRO A 317 17.52 -54.15 15.72
CA PRO A 317 17.36 -54.71 14.38
C PRO A 317 15.93 -55.11 14.00
N ALA A 318 15.03 -55.33 14.96
CA ALA A 318 13.65 -55.73 14.68
C ALA A 318 12.64 -55.01 15.58
N CYS A 319 11.52 -54.57 15.00
CA CYS A 319 10.46 -53.92 15.74
C CYS A 319 9.73 -54.91 16.67
N THR A 320 9.23 -54.44 17.81
CA THR A 320 8.62 -55.29 18.86
C THR A 320 7.48 -56.14 18.29
N GLN A 321 6.68 -55.59 17.38
CA GLN A 321 5.55 -56.28 16.74
C GLN A 321 5.99 -57.38 15.75
N CYS A 322 7.14 -57.22 15.09
CA CYS A 322 7.71 -58.26 14.23
C CYS A 322 8.38 -59.36 15.07
N LEU A 323 9.15 -58.96 16.09
CA LEU A 323 9.83 -59.86 17.02
C LEU A 323 8.82 -60.78 17.74
N GLY A 324 7.80 -60.20 18.38
CA GLY A 324 6.74 -60.92 19.06
C GLY A 324 5.80 -61.74 18.16
N THR A 325 5.99 -61.68 16.83
CA THR A 325 5.26 -62.54 15.88
C THR A 325 6.17 -63.38 14.97
N GLY A 326 7.47 -63.48 15.29
CA GLY A 326 8.42 -64.34 14.57
C GLY A 326 8.68 -63.93 13.11
N ARG A 327 8.51 -62.64 12.76
CA ARG A 327 8.62 -62.15 11.38
C ARG A 327 9.90 -61.37 11.14
N THR A 328 10.52 -61.59 9.98
CA THR A 328 11.69 -60.83 9.51
C THR A 328 11.35 -59.35 9.39
N CYS A 329 11.87 -58.53 10.29
CA CYS A 329 11.67 -57.08 10.28
C CYS A 329 12.65 -56.44 9.28
N VAL A 330 12.14 -55.91 8.17
CA VAL A 330 12.94 -55.22 7.16
C VAL A 330 12.44 -53.79 7.01
N TYR A 331 13.37 -52.83 7.02
CA TYR A 331 13.13 -51.43 6.65
C TYR A 331 13.63 -51.24 5.22
N ALA A 332 12.87 -50.53 4.38
CA ALA A 332 13.26 -50.27 3.00
C ALA A 332 14.33 -49.15 2.96
N GLU A 333 15.44 -49.37 2.27
CA GLU A 333 16.42 -48.31 2.03
C GLU A 333 15.81 -47.18 1.18
N SER A 334 15.97 -45.94 1.65
CA SER A 334 15.45 -44.77 0.95
C SER A 334 16.28 -44.47 -0.29
N ARG A 335 15.64 -44.51 -1.48
CA ARG A 335 16.29 -44.05 -2.73
C ARG A 335 16.51 -42.54 -2.77
N ARG A 336 15.89 -41.75 -1.87
CA ARG A 336 16.16 -40.31 -1.68
C ARG A 336 17.43 -40.10 -0.82
N GLY A 337 18.59 -40.50 -1.33
CA GLY A 337 19.86 -40.45 -0.58
C GLY A 337 21.16 -40.32 -1.38
N ARG A 338 21.23 -40.79 -2.64
CA ARG A 338 22.50 -40.90 -3.38
C ARG A 338 23.16 -39.58 -3.80
N GLY A 339 22.49 -38.43 -3.67
CA GLY A 339 23.06 -37.13 -4.04
C GLY A 339 24.21 -36.64 -3.14
N LYS A 340 24.31 -37.10 -1.88
CA LYS A 340 25.29 -36.55 -0.92
C LYS A 340 26.71 -37.13 -1.04
N GLN A 341 26.89 -38.28 -1.68
CA GLN A 341 28.23 -38.90 -1.82
C GLN A 341 29.06 -38.19 -2.91
N ALA A 342 28.51 -38.09 -4.13
CA ALA A 342 29.20 -37.52 -5.29
C ALA A 342 29.55 -36.03 -5.09
N VAL A 343 28.67 -35.26 -4.44
CA VAL A 343 28.94 -33.85 -4.09
C VAL A 343 30.12 -33.72 -3.11
N LEU A 344 30.36 -34.70 -2.24
CA LEU A 344 31.49 -34.67 -1.30
C LEU A 344 32.82 -34.96 -2.02
N GLU A 345 32.85 -35.98 -2.88
CA GLU A 345 34.02 -36.32 -3.71
C GLU A 345 34.37 -35.17 -4.68
N GLN A 346 33.36 -34.58 -5.33
CA GLN A 346 33.56 -33.46 -6.24
C GLN A 346 34.04 -32.19 -5.51
N ARG A 347 33.60 -31.95 -4.27
CA ARG A 347 34.09 -30.84 -3.44
C ARG A 347 35.53 -31.04 -2.96
N GLN A 348 35.95 -32.29 -2.71
CA GLN A 348 37.35 -32.62 -2.41
C GLN A 348 38.26 -32.48 -3.63
N LEU A 349 37.78 -32.84 -4.83
CA LEU A 349 38.51 -32.63 -6.08
C LEU A 349 38.69 -31.13 -6.38
N LEU A 350 37.63 -30.32 -6.25
CA LEU A 350 37.70 -28.87 -6.45
C LEU A 350 38.68 -28.21 -5.46
N SER A 351 38.61 -28.53 -4.18
CA SER A 351 39.51 -27.97 -3.16
C SER A 351 40.99 -28.30 -3.41
N ASN A 352 41.31 -29.47 -3.99
CA ASN A 352 42.68 -29.83 -4.39
C ASN A 352 43.16 -29.03 -5.61
N VAL A 353 42.29 -28.78 -6.59
CA VAL A 353 42.61 -27.93 -7.76
C VAL A 353 42.82 -26.47 -7.32
N GLU A 354 41.97 -25.97 -6.42
CA GLU A 354 42.03 -24.62 -5.85
C GLU A 354 43.36 -24.41 -5.08
N MET A 355 43.79 -25.38 -4.27
CA MET A 355 45.12 -25.37 -3.63
C MET A 355 46.31 -25.54 -4.59
N GLN A 356 46.11 -26.06 -5.81
CA GLN A 356 47.17 -26.05 -6.84
C GLN A 356 47.28 -24.68 -7.51
N LEU A 357 46.15 -24.07 -7.90
CA LEU A 357 46.11 -22.76 -8.53
C LEU A 357 46.68 -21.67 -7.61
N GLU A 358 46.32 -21.68 -6.32
CA GLU A 358 46.94 -20.79 -5.31
C GLU A 358 48.46 -20.96 -5.19
N ARG A 359 49.00 -22.15 -5.50
CA ARG A 359 50.42 -22.46 -5.39
C ARG A 359 51.20 -21.99 -6.61
N GLU A 360 50.58 -22.05 -7.79
CA GLU A 360 51.11 -21.53 -9.06
C GLU A 360 51.08 -19.99 -9.08
N GLU A 361 50.00 -19.36 -8.59
CA GLU A 361 49.91 -17.91 -8.38
C GLU A 361 50.99 -17.36 -7.44
N ARG A 362 51.36 -18.11 -6.39
CA ARG A 362 52.42 -17.72 -5.44
C ARG A 362 53.83 -17.93 -6.01
N GLN A 363 54.01 -18.67 -7.10
CA GLN A 363 55.29 -18.82 -7.80
C GLN A 363 55.44 -17.80 -8.94
N SER A 364 54.36 -17.46 -9.66
CA SER A 364 54.41 -16.43 -10.71
C SER A 364 54.74 -15.04 -10.16
N LYS A 365 54.20 -14.69 -8.98
CA LYS A 365 54.44 -13.40 -8.29
C LYS A 365 55.84 -13.24 -7.68
N SER A 366 56.73 -14.23 -7.80
CA SER A 366 58.15 -14.14 -7.38
C SER A 366 59.16 -13.94 -8.53
N ALA A 367 58.69 -13.74 -9.77
CA ALA A 367 59.54 -13.74 -10.96
C ALA A 367 59.63 -12.38 -11.71
N SER A 368 58.83 -11.37 -11.35
CA SER A 368 58.70 -10.11 -12.11
C SER A 368 59.72 -9.02 -11.75
N ASP A 369 60.26 -9.01 -10.54
CA ASP A 369 60.96 -7.84 -9.98
C ASP A 369 62.47 -7.80 -10.31
N ALA A 370 62.88 -8.47 -11.39
CA ALA A 370 64.29 -8.76 -11.68
C ALA A 370 64.73 -8.50 -13.15
N ALA A 371 64.21 -7.44 -13.79
CA ALA A 371 64.71 -6.99 -15.09
C ALA A 371 64.71 -5.45 -15.26
N SER A 372 65.84 -4.93 -15.73
CA SER A 372 66.18 -3.54 -16.08
C SER A 372 65.05 -2.77 -16.80
N ALA A 373 64.75 -1.48 -16.57
CA ALA A 373 65.58 -0.32 -16.19
C ALA A 373 66.64 0.13 -17.23
N THR A 374 66.23 0.91 -18.25
CA THR A 374 67.12 1.90 -18.91
C THR A 374 66.39 2.98 -19.73
N HIS A 375 66.92 4.22 -19.65
CA HIS A 375 66.78 5.37 -20.57
C HIS A 375 65.42 6.03 -20.91
N SER A 376 65.17 7.15 -20.20
CA SER A 376 64.82 8.54 -20.63
C SER A 376 64.59 8.85 -22.14
N ILE A 377 63.83 9.89 -22.55
CA ILE A 377 64.13 11.35 -22.39
C ILE A 377 62.88 12.26 -22.61
N HIS A 378 62.82 13.40 -21.89
CA HIS A 378 61.92 14.59 -22.00
C HIS A 378 60.38 14.37 -21.82
N SER A 379 59.68 15.01 -20.84
CA SER A 379 59.45 16.46 -20.55
C SER A 379 58.32 17.06 -21.42
N THR A 380 57.30 17.76 -20.89
CA THR A 380 57.14 18.55 -19.63
C THR A 380 56.11 17.92 -18.65
N GLY A 381 55.97 18.25 -17.35
CA GLY A 381 56.36 19.43 -16.55
C GLY A 381 55.18 20.42 -16.43
N SER A 382 54.62 20.79 -15.27
CA SER A 382 54.93 20.58 -13.83
C SER A 382 53.62 20.37 -13.01
N SER A 383 53.53 19.71 -11.83
CA SER A 383 54.38 19.64 -10.60
C SER A 383 54.25 20.92 -9.73
N LEU A 384 54.32 20.96 -8.38
CA LEU A 384 54.79 20.05 -7.31
C LEU A 384 53.65 19.74 -6.29
N ASP A 385 53.56 18.66 -5.52
CA ASP A 385 54.51 17.84 -4.71
C ASP A 385 54.63 18.22 -3.20
N LEU A 386 54.18 17.28 -2.35
CA LEU A 386 54.88 16.61 -1.24
C LEU A 386 55.66 17.42 -0.15
N ARG A 387 55.31 17.19 1.14
CA ARG A 387 56.04 16.26 2.04
C ARG A 387 55.44 16.17 3.46
N MET A 388 55.81 15.10 4.18
CA MET A 388 55.58 14.83 5.60
C MET A 388 56.92 14.72 6.35
N SER A 389 56.85 14.60 7.69
CA SER A 389 57.93 14.21 8.64
C SER A 389 58.60 15.38 9.40
N PRO A 390 59.07 15.18 10.67
CA PRO A 390 58.44 15.87 11.81
C PRO A 390 59.42 16.52 12.80
N ILE A 391 58.88 17.19 13.84
CA ILE A 391 59.41 17.31 15.23
C ILE A 391 58.38 18.07 16.08
N GLY A 392 58.32 17.81 17.38
CA GLY A 392 57.32 18.39 18.30
C GLY A 392 57.84 19.57 19.13
N GLY A 393 56.91 20.34 19.69
CA GLY A 393 57.18 21.39 20.69
C GLY A 393 55.98 22.32 20.90
N SER A 394 55.44 22.38 22.12
CA SER A 394 54.52 23.46 22.51
C SER A 394 55.30 24.74 22.81
N PRO A 395 54.71 25.92 22.54
CA PRO A 395 54.25 26.72 23.67
C PRO A 395 52.89 27.41 23.43
N MET A 396 52.39 28.07 24.48
CA MET A 396 51.18 28.91 24.47
C MET A 396 51.29 30.10 23.50
N GLY A 397 50.16 30.47 22.89
CA GLY A 397 50.00 31.71 22.11
C GLY A 397 48.53 32.09 21.95
N ILE A 398 48.09 33.15 22.65
CA ILE A 398 46.74 33.71 22.54
C ILE A 398 46.80 34.95 21.66
N PHE A 399 45.98 35.06 20.61
CA PHE A 399 45.03 36.18 20.43
C PHE A 399 44.15 36.02 19.17
N ASN A 400 43.04 36.77 19.18
CA ASN A 400 41.96 36.90 18.20
C ASN A 400 42.41 36.89 16.71
N GLY A 401 41.58 36.48 15.75
CA GLY A 401 40.17 36.08 15.85
C GLY A 401 39.33 36.80 14.79
N SER A 402 38.70 36.05 13.89
CA SER A 402 37.81 36.56 12.85
C SER A 402 36.42 35.98 13.07
N ILE A 403 35.41 36.85 13.22
CA ILE A 403 34.09 36.46 13.73
C ILE A 403 33.23 35.88 12.60
N VAL A 404 33.23 34.56 12.49
CA VAL A 404 32.02 33.85 12.10
C VAL A 404 31.09 33.92 13.31
N GLY A 405 29.87 34.45 13.14
CA GLY A 405 28.92 34.60 14.24
C GLY A 405 28.54 33.25 14.85
N PRO A 406 28.15 33.19 16.14
CA PRO A 406 27.70 31.96 16.74
C PRO A 406 26.46 31.45 15.99
N ILE A 407 26.56 30.23 15.45
CA ILE A 407 25.38 29.51 14.97
C ILE A 407 24.52 29.19 16.20
N SER A 408 23.20 29.35 16.11
CA SER A 408 22.25 28.83 17.11
C SER A 408 22.16 27.29 17.00
N GLU A 409 23.27 26.60 17.28
CA GLU A 409 23.44 25.16 17.06
C GLU A 409 22.33 24.29 17.68
N PRO A 410 21.88 24.47 18.94
CA PRO A 410 20.85 23.60 19.51
C PRO A 410 19.47 23.77 18.86
N GLU A 411 19.10 24.99 18.45
CA GLU A 411 17.82 25.24 17.77
C GLU A 411 17.81 24.64 16.35
N SER A 412 18.96 24.72 15.67
CA SER A 412 19.16 24.10 14.35
C SER A 412 19.14 22.56 14.44
N SER A 413 19.86 21.98 15.43
CA SER A 413 19.90 20.53 15.69
C SER A 413 18.51 19.97 16.00
N SER A 414 17.78 20.56 16.97
CA SER A 414 16.42 20.12 17.31
C SER A 414 15.51 20.12 16.08
N LYS A 415 15.53 21.21 15.30
CA LYS A 415 14.70 21.34 14.11
C LYS A 415 14.99 20.29 13.04
N LEU A 416 16.25 19.86 12.88
CA LEU A 416 16.60 18.77 11.96
C LEU A 416 16.10 17.41 12.49
N LEU A 417 16.18 17.17 13.79
CA LEU A 417 15.59 15.98 14.42
C LEU A 417 14.07 15.97 14.27
N ASP A 418 13.40 17.13 14.41
CA ASP A 418 11.96 17.27 14.15
C ASP A 418 11.60 16.81 12.72
N MET A 419 12.31 17.31 11.70
CA MET A 419 12.10 16.88 10.30
C MET A 419 12.37 15.38 10.06
N TYR A 420 13.28 14.74 10.80
CA TYR A 420 13.46 13.28 10.74
C TYR A 420 12.25 12.53 11.30
N TYR A 421 11.68 12.98 12.42
CA TYR A 421 10.50 12.34 13.01
C TYR A 421 9.23 12.61 12.19
N ASP A 422 9.05 13.82 11.67
CA ASP A 422 7.87 14.23 10.89
C ASP A 422 7.77 13.52 9.52
N PHE A 423 8.90 13.15 8.90
CA PHE A 423 8.92 12.67 7.50
C PHE A 423 9.68 11.37 7.22
N PHE A 424 10.37 10.77 8.20
CA PHE A 424 11.14 9.54 7.96
C PHE A 424 10.92 8.45 9.02
N HIS A 425 10.65 8.82 10.27
CA HIS A 425 10.64 7.85 11.38
C HIS A 425 9.51 6.83 11.32
N ASP A 426 8.26 7.24 11.04
CA ASP A 426 7.12 6.30 10.96
C ASP A 426 7.31 5.26 9.83
N ALA A 427 8.04 5.60 8.76
CA ALA A 427 8.45 4.66 7.72
C ALA A 427 9.69 3.81 8.08
N HIS A 428 10.47 4.19 9.09
CA HIS A 428 11.69 3.48 9.50
C HIS A 428 11.77 3.31 11.03
N PRO A 429 10.75 2.71 11.70
CA PRO A 429 10.54 2.84 13.14
C PRO A 429 11.37 1.84 13.95
N TYR A 430 12.68 1.77 13.70
CA TYR A 430 13.64 0.96 14.48
C TYR A 430 14.49 1.78 15.45
N VAL A 431 14.72 3.06 15.18
CA VAL A 431 15.30 4.02 16.15
C VAL A 431 14.33 4.22 17.32
N LEU A 432 14.80 4.66 18.49
CA LEU A 432 13.90 5.02 19.61
C LEU A 432 12.87 6.09 19.19
N PRO A 433 11.61 6.03 19.66
CA PRO A 433 10.65 7.11 19.45
C PRO A 433 11.11 8.40 20.15
N ARG A 434 10.73 9.57 19.61
CA ARG A 434 11.29 10.88 20.01
C ARG A 434 11.34 11.09 21.52
N LYS A 435 10.22 10.91 22.23
CA LYS A 435 10.07 10.93 23.70
C LYS A 435 11.15 10.13 24.46
N PHE A 436 11.58 8.99 23.91
CA PHE A 436 12.55 8.10 24.52
C PHE A 436 13.99 8.37 24.04
N LEU A 437 14.16 8.86 22.80
CA LEU A 437 15.44 9.42 22.35
C LEU A 437 15.81 10.66 23.20
N ASP A 438 14.88 11.60 23.40
CA ASP A 438 15.08 12.80 24.23
C ASP A 438 15.42 12.45 25.68
N ARG A 439 14.76 11.44 26.25
CA ARG A 439 15.11 10.90 27.58
C ARG A 439 16.51 10.30 27.58
N ARG A 440 16.93 9.56 26.55
CA ARG A 440 18.30 9.00 26.49
C ARG A 440 19.36 10.08 26.24
N LEU A 441 19.06 11.13 25.47
CA LEU A 441 19.91 12.31 25.33
C LEU A 441 20.23 12.97 26.69
N GLN A 442 19.26 12.98 27.61
CA GLN A 442 19.45 13.55 28.96
C GLN A 442 20.23 12.64 29.92
N LEU A 443 20.20 11.31 29.73
CA LEU A 443 20.80 10.33 30.63
C LEU A 443 22.16 9.79 30.14
N ASP A 444 22.30 9.60 28.82
CA ASP A 444 23.44 8.98 28.14
C ASP A 444 23.50 9.48 26.68
N SER A 445 23.84 10.75 26.50
CA SER A 445 24.12 11.34 25.18
C SER A 445 25.32 10.69 24.47
N ALA A 446 26.24 10.09 25.22
CA ALA A 446 27.44 9.45 24.69
C ALA A 446 27.13 8.23 23.82
N SER A 447 26.14 7.42 24.19
CA SER A 447 25.65 6.31 23.37
C SER A 447 25.09 6.74 22.00
N LEU A 448 24.46 7.91 21.94
CA LEU A 448 23.78 8.42 20.75
C LEU A 448 24.71 9.20 19.79
N ARG A 449 25.99 9.38 20.15
CA ARG A 449 26.94 10.28 19.44
C ARG A 449 27.10 10.01 17.94
N HIS A 450 26.89 8.77 17.48
CA HIS A 450 27.03 8.37 16.08
C HIS A 450 25.73 8.39 15.30
N ILE A 451 24.58 8.20 15.97
CA ILE A 451 23.28 8.14 15.30
C ILE A 451 22.71 9.54 15.07
N LEU A 452 22.85 10.47 16.03
CA LEU A 452 22.30 11.83 15.93
C LEU A 452 22.73 12.56 14.64
N PRO A 453 24.02 12.55 14.21
CA PRO A 453 24.42 13.20 12.95
C PRO A 453 23.77 12.58 11.70
N VAL A 454 23.37 11.30 11.76
CA VAL A 454 22.63 10.63 10.67
C VAL A 454 21.17 11.08 10.67
N LEU A 455 20.53 11.18 11.83
CA LEU A 455 19.16 11.69 11.94
C LEU A 455 19.09 13.16 11.51
N GLU A 456 20.05 13.98 11.95
CA GLU A 456 20.21 15.37 11.53
C GLU A 456 20.48 15.49 10.02
N PHE A 457 21.30 14.62 9.44
CA PHE A 457 21.52 14.56 8.00
C PHE A 457 20.23 14.24 7.24
N ILE A 458 19.50 13.18 7.62
CA ILE A 458 18.23 12.81 6.99
C ILE A 458 17.21 13.94 7.11
N GLY A 459 17.04 14.53 8.29
CA GLY A 459 16.20 15.72 8.50
C GLY A 459 16.62 16.93 7.65
N SER A 460 17.92 17.07 7.35
CA SER A 460 18.42 18.13 6.46
C SER A 460 18.02 17.93 4.99
N LEU A 461 17.69 16.71 4.58
CA LEU A 461 17.19 16.44 3.22
C LEU A 461 15.78 17.00 3.02
N PHE A 462 14.92 16.92 4.03
CA PHE A 462 13.59 17.55 4.04
C PHE A 462 13.65 19.07 4.27
N ALA A 463 14.65 19.54 5.03
CA ALA A 463 14.84 20.97 5.28
C ALA A 463 15.22 21.75 4.00
N ARG A 464 14.75 23.00 3.91
CA ARG A 464 15.13 23.98 2.86
C ARG A 464 16.54 24.57 3.09
N SER A 465 17.45 23.78 3.68
CA SER A 465 18.80 24.19 4.07
C SER A 465 19.81 23.92 2.95
N PRO A 466 20.77 24.82 2.67
CA PRO A 466 21.86 24.55 1.71
C PRO A 466 22.89 23.55 2.23
N ASN A 467 22.93 23.26 3.54
CA ASN A 467 24.03 22.55 4.18
C ASN A 467 23.96 21.01 4.06
N LYS A 468 23.09 20.45 3.21
CA LYS A 468 22.85 18.99 3.10
C LYS A 468 24.14 18.18 2.96
N LYS A 469 25.05 18.60 2.07
CA LYS A 469 26.35 17.93 1.85
C LYS A 469 27.27 17.99 3.08
N ALA A 470 27.32 19.12 3.78
CA ALA A 470 28.13 19.26 5.00
C ALA A 470 27.59 18.40 6.17
N MET A 471 26.27 18.17 6.23
CA MET A 471 25.68 17.23 7.18
C MET A 471 26.03 15.77 6.81
N GLN A 472 26.02 15.44 5.51
CA GLN A 472 26.47 14.15 5.01
C GLN A 472 27.95 13.88 5.36
N GLU A 473 28.84 14.82 5.05
CA GLU A 473 30.28 14.75 5.35
C GLU A 473 30.56 14.61 6.87
N ARG A 474 29.75 15.27 7.71
CA ARG A 474 29.78 15.12 9.18
C ARG A 474 29.34 13.72 9.64
N ALA A 475 28.32 13.11 9.02
CA ALA A 475 27.94 11.72 9.31
C ALA A 475 29.01 10.73 8.83
N GLU A 476 29.56 10.90 7.62
CA GLU A 476 30.60 10.04 7.04
C GLU A 476 31.88 10.04 7.88
N SER A 477 32.36 11.21 8.30
CA SER A 477 33.56 11.35 9.13
C SER A 477 33.44 10.74 10.53
N LEU A 478 32.24 10.41 11.00
CA LEU A 478 31.99 9.76 12.29
C LEU A 478 31.67 8.26 12.17
N LEU A 479 31.13 7.79 11.03
CA LEU A 479 30.79 6.39 10.80
C LEU A 479 31.88 5.59 10.06
N LEU A 480 32.59 6.22 9.12
CA LEU A 480 33.47 5.51 8.18
C LEU A 480 34.92 5.39 8.68
N VAL A 481 35.22 5.88 9.88
CA VAL A 481 36.48 5.65 10.62
C VAL A 481 36.80 4.16 10.78
N ASP A 482 38.07 3.80 10.95
CA ASP A 482 38.48 2.40 11.16
C ASP A 482 37.85 1.79 12.43
N PHE A 483 37.81 2.56 13.52
CA PHE A 483 37.30 2.12 14.83
C PHE A 483 35.95 2.75 15.17
N LEU A 484 34.87 2.21 14.59
CA LEU A 484 33.51 2.47 15.06
C LEU A 484 33.16 1.47 16.17
N PRO A 485 32.73 1.91 17.37
CA PRO A 485 32.32 1.03 18.46
C PRO A 485 31.23 0.03 18.04
N ALA A 486 31.33 -1.20 18.57
CA ALA A 486 30.43 -2.28 18.22
C ALA A 486 29.23 -2.30 19.20
N ASN A 487 28.13 -1.64 18.82
CA ASN A 487 26.90 -1.58 19.61
C ASN A 487 25.68 -1.34 18.71
N GLY A 488 24.47 -1.50 19.27
CA GLY A 488 23.22 -1.37 18.52
C GLY A 488 23.00 0.00 17.87
N PHE A 489 23.36 1.10 18.55
CA PHE A 489 23.26 2.45 17.98
C PHE A 489 24.18 2.66 16.77
N SER A 490 25.33 2.00 16.73
CA SER A 490 26.26 2.06 15.59
C SER A 490 25.77 1.23 14.40
N VAL A 491 25.07 0.10 14.66
CA VAL A 491 24.34 -0.64 13.61
C VAL A 491 23.18 0.21 13.05
N GLN A 492 22.37 0.82 13.92
CA GLN A 492 21.28 1.73 13.50
C GLN A 492 21.80 2.90 12.68
N ALA A 493 22.89 3.54 13.11
CA ALA A 493 23.48 4.68 12.40
C ALA A 493 23.97 4.27 11.00
N LEU A 494 24.66 3.12 10.87
CA LEU A 494 25.05 2.59 9.55
C LEU A 494 23.84 2.20 8.69
N LEU A 495 22.79 1.59 9.25
CA LEU A 495 21.58 1.20 8.54
C LEU A 495 20.82 2.42 7.99
N SER A 496 20.49 3.39 8.85
CA SER A 496 19.85 4.65 8.45
C SER A 496 20.69 5.39 7.40
N PHE A 497 22.01 5.40 7.57
CA PHE A 497 22.91 6.09 6.65
C PHE A 497 23.02 5.37 5.29
N ALA A 498 23.04 4.04 5.25
CA ALA A 498 23.00 3.27 4.01
C ALA A 498 21.72 3.57 3.20
N ILE A 499 20.55 3.62 3.85
CA ILE A 499 19.27 3.94 3.20
C ILE A 499 19.27 5.38 2.66
N ALA A 500 19.80 6.34 3.42
CA ALA A 500 19.92 7.73 2.98
C ALA A 500 20.87 7.88 1.79
N VAL A 501 22.07 7.29 1.85
CA VAL A 501 23.09 7.33 0.79
C VAL A 501 22.61 6.63 -0.50
N HIS A 502 21.88 5.52 -0.38
CA HIS A 502 21.21 4.86 -1.51
C HIS A 502 20.23 5.83 -2.20
N SER A 503 19.43 6.53 -1.41
CA SER A 503 18.42 7.49 -1.88
C SER A 503 19.03 8.79 -2.43
N CYS A 504 20.33 9.00 -2.19
CA CYS A 504 21.16 10.03 -2.80
C CYS A 504 21.91 9.56 -4.07
N ASP A 505 21.52 8.43 -4.69
CA ASP A 505 22.11 7.82 -5.91
C ASP A 505 23.50 7.16 -5.71
N GLU A 506 24.04 7.12 -4.49
CA GLU A 506 25.36 6.55 -4.18
C GLU A 506 25.32 5.02 -3.88
N PHE A 507 24.62 4.23 -4.71
CA PHE A 507 24.32 2.80 -4.49
C PHE A 507 25.50 1.92 -4.04
N VAL A 508 26.69 2.06 -4.65
CA VAL A 508 27.86 1.21 -4.33
C VAL A 508 28.38 1.50 -2.92
N LYS A 509 28.41 2.78 -2.54
CA LYS A 509 28.79 3.25 -1.21
C LYS A 509 27.76 2.82 -0.17
N ALA A 510 26.47 2.98 -0.49
CA ALA A 510 25.36 2.52 0.34
C ALA A 510 25.44 1.02 0.66
N ARG A 511 25.79 0.18 -0.33
CA ARG A 511 25.98 -1.25 -0.10
C ARG A 511 27.15 -1.53 0.84
N GLY A 512 28.32 -0.91 0.65
CA GLY A 512 29.46 -1.08 1.55
C GLY A 512 29.20 -0.62 3.00
N ILE A 513 28.36 0.40 3.18
CA ILE A 513 27.87 0.83 4.50
C ILE A 513 26.95 -0.23 5.12
N LEU A 514 26.05 -0.83 4.32
CA LEU A 514 25.15 -1.89 4.76
C LEU A 514 25.91 -3.19 5.09
N ASP A 515 26.91 -3.58 4.29
CA ASP A 515 27.79 -4.73 4.57
C ASP A 515 28.52 -4.56 5.91
N ARG A 516 28.98 -3.33 6.21
CA ARG A 516 29.58 -2.96 7.50
C ARG A 516 28.56 -3.03 8.64
N ALA A 517 27.29 -2.66 8.41
CA ALA A 517 26.21 -2.79 9.38
C ALA A 517 25.90 -4.27 9.69
N ILE A 518 25.77 -5.11 8.66
CA ILE A 518 25.55 -6.56 8.75
C ILE A 518 26.70 -7.22 9.51
N SER A 519 27.95 -6.97 9.10
CA SER A 519 29.14 -7.49 9.77
C SER A 519 29.21 -7.09 11.25
N MET A 520 28.84 -5.85 11.59
CA MET A 520 28.75 -5.41 12.99
C MET A 520 27.61 -6.11 13.75
N ALA A 521 26.42 -6.20 13.18
CA ALA A 521 25.24 -6.81 13.79
C ALA A 521 25.48 -8.28 14.15
N LEU A 522 26.01 -9.07 13.20
CA LEU A 522 26.37 -10.47 13.42
C LEU A 522 27.49 -10.60 14.47
N ARG A 523 28.51 -9.73 14.43
CA ARG A 523 29.63 -9.75 15.38
C ARG A 523 29.24 -9.40 16.83
N ILE A 524 28.16 -8.63 17.04
CA ILE A 524 27.61 -8.36 18.37
C ILE A 524 26.48 -9.33 18.76
N GLY A 525 26.10 -10.26 17.89
CA GLY A 525 25.02 -11.22 18.15
C GLY A 525 23.61 -10.64 18.07
N MET A 526 23.41 -9.52 17.35
CA MET A 526 22.10 -8.84 17.20
C MET A 526 21.03 -9.74 16.56
N ASN A 527 21.42 -10.85 15.92
CA ASN A 527 20.55 -11.92 15.45
C ASN A 527 20.06 -12.88 16.56
N SER A 528 20.07 -12.48 17.83
CA SER A 528 19.59 -13.29 18.96
C SER A 528 18.65 -12.53 19.90
N GLU A 529 17.71 -13.24 20.53
CA GLU A 529 16.91 -12.68 21.62
C GLU A 529 17.78 -12.24 22.81
N ASP A 530 18.81 -13.02 23.15
CA ASP A 530 19.76 -12.73 24.22
C ASP A 530 20.43 -11.35 24.06
N PHE A 531 20.77 -10.95 22.83
CA PHE A 531 21.30 -9.60 22.57
C PHE A 531 20.28 -8.51 22.90
N ALA A 532 19.03 -8.68 22.42
CA ALA A 532 17.98 -7.69 22.60
C ALA A 532 17.64 -7.47 24.09
N ILE A 533 17.70 -8.54 24.91
CA ILE A 533 17.52 -8.47 26.36
C ILE A 533 18.75 -7.90 27.05
N SER A 534 19.95 -8.43 26.78
CA SER A 534 21.17 -8.11 27.52
C SER A 534 21.68 -6.69 27.28
N ASN A 535 21.39 -6.10 26.12
CA ASN A 535 21.82 -4.75 25.74
C ASN A 535 20.70 -3.71 25.90
N ALA A 536 19.63 -4.05 26.64
CA ALA A 536 18.47 -3.18 26.82
C ALA A 536 18.65 -2.10 27.91
N ASP A 537 19.70 -2.15 28.72
CA ASP A 537 19.85 -1.37 29.96
C ASP A 537 18.63 -1.51 30.92
N GLY A 538 17.93 -2.64 30.86
CA GLY A 538 16.66 -2.87 31.55
C GLY A 538 15.43 -2.17 30.94
N CYS A 539 15.60 -1.44 29.83
CA CYS A 539 14.53 -0.72 29.15
C CYS A 539 13.86 -1.58 28.06
N THR A 540 12.60 -1.98 28.28
CA THR A 540 11.80 -2.78 27.33
C THR A 540 11.71 -2.16 25.93
N ILE A 541 11.67 -0.83 25.85
CA ILE A 541 11.61 -0.05 24.61
C ILE A 541 12.93 -0.12 23.85
N LEU A 542 14.07 -0.22 24.55
CA LEU A 542 15.37 -0.40 23.90
C LEU A 542 15.54 -1.82 23.37
N ALA A 543 15.04 -2.84 24.11
CA ALA A 543 14.96 -4.21 23.61
C ALA A 543 14.09 -4.33 22.34
N GLU A 544 12.98 -3.57 22.29
CA GLU A 544 12.12 -3.47 21.11
C GLU A 544 12.83 -2.76 19.94
N SER A 545 13.54 -1.67 20.22
CA SER A 545 14.39 -0.98 19.24
C SER A 545 15.45 -1.91 18.65
N TRP A 546 16.05 -2.79 19.45
CA TRP A 546 16.99 -3.82 18.96
C TRP A 546 16.32 -4.89 18.08
N ARG A 547 15.14 -5.42 18.47
CA ARG A 547 14.36 -6.35 17.62
C ARG A 547 14.06 -5.74 16.26
N ARG A 548 13.54 -4.51 16.26
CA ARG A 548 13.22 -3.74 15.04
C ARG A 548 14.45 -3.46 14.18
N THR A 549 15.59 -3.16 14.80
CA THR A 549 16.86 -2.94 14.08
C THR A 549 17.33 -4.19 13.36
N TRP A 550 17.31 -5.37 14.01
CA TRP A 550 17.66 -6.63 13.35
C TRP A 550 16.75 -6.91 12.15
N TRP A 551 15.43 -6.81 12.35
CA TRP A 551 14.47 -7.15 11.32
C TRP A 551 14.47 -6.17 10.14
N TYR A 552 14.67 -4.87 10.38
CA TYR A 552 14.83 -3.89 9.30
C TYR A 552 16.18 -4.04 8.56
N LEU A 553 17.24 -4.50 9.24
CA LEU A 553 18.52 -4.82 8.62
C LEU A 553 18.39 -6.03 7.65
N TYR A 554 17.70 -7.09 8.08
CA TYR A 554 17.35 -8.25 7.24
C TYR A 554 16.55 -7.83 5.99
N LEU A 555 15.51 -7.01 6.19
CA LEU A 555 14.68 -6.48 5.12
C LEU A 555 15.51 -5.64 4.12
N THR A 556 16.35 -4.73 4.61
CA THR A 556 17.16 -3.84 3.77
C THR A 556 18.21 -4.60 2.97
N ASP A 557 18.80 -5.65 3.52
CA ASP A 557 19.73 -6.54 2.82
C ASP A 557 19.07 -7.26 1.63
N GLY A 558 17.86 -7.78 1.83
CA GLY A 558 17.03 -8.36 0.77
C GLY A 558 16.63 -7.35 -0.31
N ILE A 559 16.15 -6.17 0.08
CA ILE A 559 15.74 -5.10 -0.85
C ILE A 559 16.93 -4.62 -1.68
N PHE A 560 18.08 -4.30 -1.06
CA PHE A 560 19.27 -3.85 -1.78
C PHE A 560 19.80 -4.93 -2.75
N SER A 561 19.64 -6.20 -2.41
CA SER A 561 20.06 -7.31 -3.26
C SER A 561 19.12 -7.52 -4.45
N GLY A 562 17.80 -7.37 -4.26
CA GLY A 562 16.81 -7.40 -5.35
C GLY A 562 16.94 -6.23 -6.33
N ILE A 563 17.20 -5.02 -5.81
CA ILE A 563 17.52 -3.83 -6.64
C ILE A 563 18.80 -4.07 -7.46
N ARG A 564 19.80 -4.76 -6.89
CA ARG A 564 21.04 -5.14 -7.60
C ARG A 564 20.92 -6.45 -8.40
N HIS A 565 19.71 -7.01 -8.51
CA HIS A 565 19.38 -8.24 -9.24
C HIS A 565 20.23 -9.46 -8.84
N LEU A 566 20.55 -9.58 -7.55
CA LEU A 566 21.23 -10.73 -6.96
C LEU A 566 20.22 -11.82 -6.60
N GLU A 567 20.59 -13.09 -6.82
CA GLU A 567 19.73 -14.27 -6.58
C GLU A 567 19.65 -14.67 -5.08
N SER A 568 20.41 -13.99 -4.21
CA SER A 568 20.39 -14.16 -2.76
C SER A 568 20.96 -12.92 -2.04
N PHE A 569 20.90 -12.92 -0.70
CA PHE A 569 21.45 -11.88 0.18
C PHE A 569 22.10 -12.49 1.43
N GLU A 570 23.04 -11.78 2.06
CA GLU A 570 23.91 -12.30 3.13
C GLU A 570 23.13 -12.81 4.35
N LEU A 571 22.12 -12.06 4.79
CA LEU A 571 21.33 -12.38 5.98
C LEU A 571 20.30 -13.50 5.78
N ARG A 572 20.03 -13.92 4.54
CA ARG A 572 18.93 -14.83 4.18
C ARG A 572 18.88 -16.11 5.01
N ASP A 573 20.02 -16.81 5.06
CA ASP A 573 20.16 -18.14 5.67
C ASP A 573 20.81 -18.08 7.07
N ILE A 574 20.98 -16.88 7.63
CA ILE A 574 21.45 -16.68 9.01
C ILE A 574 20.34 -17.07 9.98
N LYS A 575 20.63 -18.02 10.88
CA LYS A 575 19.71 -18.33 11.99
C LYS A 575 19.53 -17.09 12.87
N SER A 576 18.27 -16.72 13.07
CA SER A 576 17.83 -15.77 14.10
C SER A 576 16.79 -16.42 15.01
N ASP A 577 16.80 -16.03 16.28
CA ASP A 577 15.72 -16.26 17.26
C ASP A 577 15.20 -14.93 17.84
N VAL A 578 15.49 -13.81 17.17
CA VAL A 578 14.94 -12.48 17.51
C VAL A 578 13.42 -12.49 17.33
N ASN A 579 12.67 -12.36 18.41
CA ASN A 579 11.22 -12.31 18.36
C ASN A 579 10.69 -11.11 17.54
N LEU A 580 9.45 -11.23 17.06
CA LEU A 580 8.79 -10.27 16.18
C LEU A 580 8.44 -8.97 16.92
N PRO A 581 8.61 -7.79 16.28
CA PRO A 581 8.26 -6.50 16.88
C PRO A 581 6.77 -6.33 17.22
N CYS A 582 6.49 -5.48 18.20
CA CYS A 582 5.12 -5.06 18.54
C CYS A 582 4.55 -4.02 17.56
N GLU A 583 3.32 -3.57 17.77
CA GLU A 583 2.74 -2.46 17.00
C GLU A 583 3.46 -1.13 17.28
N ASP A 584 3.40 -0.20 16.33
CA ASP A 584 4.01 1.12 16.48
C ASP A 584 3.31 1.97 17.55
N SER A 585 2.02 1.73 17.85
CA SER A 585 1.31 2.34 18.97
C SER A 585 1.86 1.91 20.33
N ASN A 586 2.16 0.61 20.49
CA ASN A 586 2.86 0.06 21.66
C ASN A 586 4.28 0.65 21.78
N TYR A 587 5.02 0.70 20.66
CA TYR A 587 6.39 1.22 20.64
C TYR A 587 6.45 2.73 21.01
N ASN A 588 5.61 3.56 20.39
CA ASN A 588 5.54 5.00 20.63
C ASN A 588 5.01 5.37 22.03
N SER A 589 4.04 4.61 22.57
CA SER A 589 3.57 4.82 23.94
C SER A 589 4.63 4.41 24.98
N GLY A 590 5.33 3.31 24.70
CA GLY A 590 6.28 2.64 25.58
C GLY A 590 5.70 1.41 26.31
N ASP A 591 4.44 1.06 26.04
CA ASP A 591 3.78 -0.12 26.59
C ASP A 591 4.06 -1.34 25.70
N ILE A 592 5.20 -2.00 25.93
CA ILE A 592 5.71 -3.10 25.10
C ILE A 592 5.09 -4.44 25.54
N PRO A 593 4.25 -5.11 24.73
CA PRO A 593 3.65 -6.39 25.06
C PRO A 593 4.68 -7.54 25.02
N ARG A 594 4.27 -8.76 25.41
CA ARG A 594 5.07 -9.98 25.15
C ARG A 594 5.26 -10.11 23.64
N PRO A 595 6.49 -10.12 23.09
CA PRO A 595 6.69 -10.28 21.65
C PRO A 595 6.26 -11.70 21.23
N TYR A 596 5.96 -11.86 19.93
CA TYR A 596 5.64 -13.16 19.34
C TYR A 596 6.87 -13.80 18.71
N THR A 597 6.95 -15.12 18.75
CA THR A 597 8.00 -15.84 18.03
C THR A 597 7.67 -15.99 16.55
N LEU A 598 8.70 -16.18 15.72
CA LEU A 598 8.51 -16.50 14.31
C LEU A 598 7.81 -17.87 14.12
N GLU A 599 7.93 -18.79 15.07
CA GLU A 599 7.24 -20.10 15.04
C GLU A 599 5.74 -19.98 15.31
N GLU A 600 5.33 -19.11 16.26
CA GLU A 600 3.92 -18.79 16.51
C GLU A 600 3.27 -18.13 15.28
N TYR A 601 3.98 -17.21 14.61
CA TYR A 601 3.53 -16.58 13.37
C TYR A 601 3.45 -17.55 12.18
N ASN A 602 4.44 -18.45 12.03
CA ASN A 602 4.46 -19.48 11.00
C ASN A 602 3.52 -20.67 11.25
N SER A 603 2.76 -20.63 12.35
CA SER A 603 1.76 -21.66 12.71
C SER A 603 0.35 -21.06 12.89
N ARG A 604 0.16 -19.79 12.50
CA ARG A 604 -1.05 -18.99 12.78
C ARG A 604 -2.34 -19.63 12.26
N GLU A 605 -2.29 -20.30 11.12
CA GLU A 605 -3.41 -21.01 10.51
C GLU A 605 -3.86 -22.26 11.30
N PHE A 606 -3.05 -22.72 12.26
CA PHE A 606 -3.34 -23.85 13.13
C PHE A 606 -3.64 -23.45 14.59
N ALA A 607 -3.60 -22.15 14.92
CA ALA A 607 -3.74 -21.65 16.29
C ALA A 607 -5.13 -21.90 16.90
N GLY A 608 -6.19 -21.91 16.07
CA GLY A 608 -7.59 -22.05 16.50
C GLY A 608 -8.24 -20.76 17.02
N GLU A 609 -7.45 -19.71 17.24
CA GLU A 609 -7.88 -18.35 17.60
C GLU A 609 -7.31 -17.34 16.58
N ASP A 610 -7.99 -16.20 16.40
CA ASP A 610 -7.56 -15.13 15.46
C ASP A 610 -6.41 -14.29 16.05
N ILE A 611 -5.19 -14.83 15.98
CA ILE A 611 -3.99 -14.14 16.50
C ILE A 611 -3.61 -12.99 15.57
N LYS A 612 -3.77 -11.75 16.06
CA LYS A 612 -3.40 -10.53 15.36
C LYS A 612 -1.94 -10.16 15.65
N PHE A 613 -1.17 -9.99 14.58
CA PHE A 613 0.24 -9.59 14.62
C PHE A 613 0.42 -8.13 14.19
N SER A 614 1.61 -7.58 14.45
CA SER A 614 1.92 -6.18 14.14
C SER A 614 2.12 -5.93 12.64
N SER A 615 1.98 -4.67 12.22
CA SER A 615 2.33 -4.26 10.83
C SER A 615 3.76 -4.67 10.46
N PHE A 616 4.68 -4.55 11.42
CA PHE A 616 6.09 -4.93 11.28
C PHE A 616 6.28 -6.44 11.13
N ALA A 617 5.49 -7.27 11.84
CA ALA A 617 5.54 -8.72 11.69
C ALA A 617 5.12 -9.17 10.27
N TYR A 618 4.09 -8.55 9.68
CA TYR A 618 3.71 -8.82 8.29
C TYR A 618 4.79 -8.35 7.30
N LEU A 619 5.46 -7.22 7.55
CA LEU A 619 6.60 -6.76 6.75
C LEU A 619 7.79 -7.74 6.81
N VAL A 620 8.04 -8.38 7.96
CA VAL A 620 9.07 -9.43 8.12
C VAL A 620 8.73 -10.67 7.30
N ASP A 621 7.47 -11.11 7.25
CA ASP A 621 7.07 -12.26 6.41
C ASP A 621 7.29 -11.97 4.92
N VAL A 622 6.92 -10.77 4.42
CA VAL A 622 7.26 -10.36 3.04
C VAL A 622 8.78 -10.37 2.84
N GLY A 623 9.55 -9.90 3.82
CA GLY A 623 11.02 -9.97 3.84
C GLY A 623 11.57 -11.39 3.66
N HIS A 624 10.96 -12.40 4.29
CA HIS A 624 11.30 -13.81 4.07
C HIS A 624 10.87 -14.31 2.67
N ILE A 625 9.78 -13.78 2.10
CA ILE A 625 9.36 -14.09 0.73
C ILE A 625 10.32 -13.49 -0.32
N VAL A 626 10.98 -12.35 -0.06
CA VAL A 626 12.04 -11.79 -0.92
C VAL A 626 13.09 -12.86 -1.25
N GLY A 627 13.60 -13.58 -0.25
CA GLY A 627 14.62 -14.61 -0.44
C GLY A 627 14.15 -15.79 -1.30
N ALA A 628 12.86 -16.15 -1.23
CA ALA A 628 12.28 -17.17 -2.08
C ALA A 628 12.13 -16.69 -3.55
N VAL A 629 11.73 -15.44 -3.75
CA VAL A 629 11.54 -14.86 -5.10
C VAL A 629 12.87 -14.58 -5.80
N LEU A 630 13.88 -14.02 -5.12
CA LEU A 630 15.19 -13.73 -5.72
C LEU A 630 15.91 -15.00 -6.21
N ALA A 631 15.75 -16.13 -5.50
CA ALA A 631 16.35 -17.41 -5.88
C ALA A 631 15.84 -18.01 -7.20
N LEU A 632 14.74 -17.48 -7.74
CA LEU A 632 14.17 -17.91 -9.03
C LEU A 632 14.76 -17.14 -10.22
N GLY A 633 15.63 -16.16 -9.95
CA GLY A 633 16.28 -15.31 -10.94
C GLY A 633 15.31 -14.57 -11.85
N THR A 634 15.87 -14.03 -12.93
CA THR A 634 15.16 -13.21 -13.93
C THR A 634 15.09 -13.88 -15.30
N LYS A 635 15.50 -15.16 -15.38
CA LYS A 635 15.43 -15.98 -16.60
C LYS A 635 14.27 -16.96 -16.46
N PRO A 636 13.33 -17.04 -17.42
CA PRO A 636 12.28 -18.06 -17.38
C PRO A 636 12.90 -19.46 -17.51
N GLY A 637 12.38 -20.41 -16.73
CA GLY A 637 12.62 -21.83 -16.90
C GLY A 637 11.59 -22.44 -17.86
N SER A 638 10.94 -23.53 -17.45
CA SER A 638 9.79 -24.07 -18.19
C SER A 638 8.49 -23.34 -17.84
N ALA A 639 7.52 -23.34 -18.75
CA ALA A 639 6.19 -22.72 -18.62
C ALA A 639 5.44 -22.88 -17.27
N PHE A 640 5.77 -23.88 -16.45
CA PHE A 640 5.31 -24.02 -15.06
C PHE A 640 6.42 -24.58 -14.15
N GLU A 641 7.35 -23.72 -13.74
CA GLU A 641 8.34 -24.00 -12.70
C GLU A 641 7.66 -24.26 -11.33
N PRO A 642 7.86 -25.43 -10.68
CA PRO A 642 7.23 -25.72 -9.38
C PRO A 642 7.60 -24.72 -8.27
N ASP A 643 8.83 -24.20 -8.31
CA ASP A 643 9.32 -23.25 -7.32
C ASP A 643 8.74 -21.83 -7.52
N VAL A 644 8.36 -21.46 -8.75
CA VAL A 644 7.57 -20.25 -9.04
C VAL A 644 6.15 -20.37 -8.50
N VAL A 645 5.51 -21.54 -8.68
CA VAL A 645 4.20 -21.83 -8.07
C VAL A 645 4.27 -21.78 -6.54
N SER A 646 5.38 -22.28 -5.96
CA SER A 646 5.66 -22.17 -4.52
C SER A 646 5.84 -20.72 -4.05
N ALA A 647 6.45 -19.86 -4.86
CA ALA A 647 6.61 -18.43 -4.55
C ALA A 647 5.31 -17.62 -4.70
N ASP A 648 4.52 -17.84 -5.76
CA ASP A 648 3.19 -17.23 -5.89
C ASP A 648 2.27 -17.69 -4.76
N ALA A 649 2.30 -18.98 -4.38
CA ALA A 649 1.55 -19.49 -3.23
C ALA A 649 1.95 -18.82 -1.90
N ARG A 650 3.23 -18.46 -1.70
CA ARG A 650 3.67 -17.69 -0.52
C ARG A 650 3.10 -16.27 -0.53
N LEU A 651 3.19 -15.57 -1.67
CA LEU A 651 2.61 -14.22 -1.83
C LEU A 651 1.08 -14.24 -1.60
N MET A 652 0.38 -15.18 -2.22
CA MET A 652 -1.08 -15.33 -2.07
C MET A 652 -1.47 -15.73 -0.64
N ASN A 653 -0.71 -16.61 0.03
CA ASN A 653 -0.94 -16.92 1.45
C ASN A 653 -0.74 -15.69 2.35
N TRP A 654 0.32 -14.90 2.13
CA TRP A 654 0.57 -13.69 2.91
C TRP A 654 -0.64 -12.75 2.90
N ILE A 655 -1.22 -12.52 1.72
CA ILE A 655 -2.37 -11.62 1.59
C ILE A 655 -3.69 -12.24 2.06
N MET A 656 -3.89 -13.55 1.85
CA MET A 656 -5.09 -14.27 2.32
C MET A 656 -5.18 -14.37 3.85
N TYR A 657 -4.05 -14.41 4.56
CA TYR A 657 -3.97 -14.42 6.02
C TYR A 657 -3.70 -13.03 6.63
N LEU A 658 -3.84 -11.95 5.86
CA LEU A 658 -3.73 -10.58 6.36
C LEU A 658 -5.08 -10.13 6.97
N PRO A 659 -5.16 -9.80 8.28
CA PRO A 659 -6.40 -9.35 8.91
C PRO A 659 -6.96 -8.11 8.22
N LYS A 660 -8.29 -7.93 8.21
CA LYS A 660 -8.93 -6.80 7.52
C LYS A 660 -8.36 -5.46 7.97
N GLU A 661 -8.07 -5.29 9.26
CA GLU A 661 -7.49 -4.08 9.83
C GLU A 661 -6.03 -3.80 9.42
N LYS A 662 -5.35 -4.78 8.78
CA LYS A 662 -4.02 -4.62 8.15
C LYS A 662 -4.10 -4.55 6.62
N GLN A 663 -5.22 -4.94 6.03
CA GLN A 663 -5.59 -4.53 4.67
C GLN A 663 -5.92 -3.03 4.65
N LEU A 664 -6.51 -2.50 5.74
CA LEU A 664 -6.77 -1.08 5.98
C LEU A 664 -5.47 -0.26 6.18
N ILE A 665 -4.83 0.19 5.09
CA ILE A 665 -3.63 1.05 5.16
C ILE A 665 -3.94 2.42 5.81
N VAL A 666 -5.15 2.94 5.63
CA VAL A 666 -5.60 4.21 6.25
C VAL A 666 -6.21 3.92 7.63
N GLN A 667 -5.51 4.35 8.68
CA GLN A 667 -5.95 4.17 10.06
C GLN A 667 -6.95 5.26 10.48
N ASP A 668 -6.61 6.52 10.18
CA ASP A 668 -7.39 7.73 10.46
C ASP A 668 -7.45 8.63 9.21
N PRO A 669 -8.39 9.58 9.10
CA PRO A 669 -8.46 10.52 7.98
C PRO A 669 -7.15 11.32 7.80
N GLY A 670 -6.32 10.89 6.85
CA GLY A 670 -5.02 11.49 6.55
C GLY A 670 -3.81 10.83 7.24
N LYS A 671 -3.98 9.74 8.01
CA LYS A 671 -2.84 8.93 8.50
C LYS A 671 -2.80 7.53 7.87
N VAL A 672 -1.65 7.22 7.28
CA VAL A 672 -1.28 5.93 6.69
C VAL A 672 -0.41 5.13 7.67
N ASP A 673 -0.63 3.81 7.69
CA ASP A 673 0.30 2.84 8.27
C ASP A 673 1.50 2.67 7.33
N GLU A 674 2.56 3.45 7.55
CA GLU A 674 3.76 3.48 6.69
C GLU A 674 4.50 2.13 6.64
N VAL A 675 4.30 1.26 7.63
CA VAL A 675 4.90 -0.08 7.70
C VAL A 675 4.10 -1.07 6.83
N MET A 676 2.77 -1.05 6.89
CA MET A 676 1.93 -1.81 5.95
C MET A 676 2.00 -1.27 4.52
N PHE A 677 2.11 0.05 4.33
CA PHE A 677 2.37 0.65 3.02
C PHE A 677 3.62 0.02 2.39
N GLN A 678 4.71 -0.10 3.14
CA GLN A 678 5.93 -0.77 2.67
C GLN A 678 5.74 -2.27 2.45
N ALA A 679 5.03 -2.98 3.32
CA ALA A 679 4.79 -4.42 3.15
C ALA A 679 4.00 -4.71 1.87
N ILE A 680 2.97 -3.90 1.58
CA ILE A 680 2.11 -4.02 0.41
C ILE A 680 2.80 -3.51 -0.87
N MET A 681 3.63 -2.46 -0.77
CA MET A 681 4.52 -2.01 -1.85
C MET A 681 5.51 -3.11 -2.24
N LEU A 682 6.14 -3.75 -1.24
CA LEU A 682 7.10 -4.84 -1.45
C LEU A 682 6.42 -6.10 -2.00
N TYR A 683 5.25 -6.48 -1.48
CA TYR A 683 4.42 -7.58 -2.01
C TYR A 683 4.12 -7.38 -3.51
N ASN A 684 3.63 -6.20 -3.91
CA ASN A 684 3.34 -5.89 -5.31
C ASN A 684 4.63 -5.86 -6.17
N THR A 685 5.72 -5.30 -5.64
CA THR A 685 7.04 -5.30 -6.30
C THR A 685 7.56 -6.72 -6.53
N LEU A 686 7.44 -7.62 -5.54
CA LEU A 686 7.82 -9.03 -5.66
C LEU A 686 6.93 -9.80 -6.64
N LYS A 687 5.62 -9.50 -6.66
CA LYS A 687 4.68 -10.10 -7.62
C LYS A 687 5.02 -9.67 -9.07
N VAL A 688 5.42 -8.41 -9.30
CA VAL A 688 5.97 -7.99 -10.60
C VAL A 688 7.31 -8.68 -10.90
N TYR A 689 8.25 -8.74 -9.95
CA TYR A 689 9.57 -9.36 -10.13
C TYR A 689 9.48 -10.85 -10.49
N LEU A 690 8.60 -11.59 -9.82
CA LEU A 690 8.38 -13.03 -10.01
C LEU A 690 7.76 -13.34 -11.38
N HIS A 691 6.71 -12.60 -11.76
CA HIS A 691 5.87 -12.93 -12.92
C HIS A 691 6.29 -12.21 -14.21
N ARG A 692 6.91 -11.01 -14.17
CA ARG A 692 7.26 -10.24 -15.40
C ARG A 692 8.22 -10.98 -16.34
N PRO A 693 9.31 -11.64 -15.88
CA PRO A 693 10.18 -12.45 -16.73
C PRO A 693 9.50 -13.64 -17.43
N ARG A 694 8.33 -14.03 -16.94
CA ARG A 694 7.53 -15.19 -17.38
C ARG A 694 6.22 -14.75 -18.06
N SER A 695 6.13 -13.49 -18.50
CA SER A 695 4.94 -12.87 -19.07
C SER A 695 5.13 -12.39 -20.53
N GLN A 696 4.07 -11.91 -21.17
CA GLN A 696 4.15 -11.29 -22.50
C GLN A 696 4.80 -9.90 -22.48
N LEU A 697 5.00 -9.31 -21.29
CA LEU A 697 5.50 -7.96 -21.08
C LEU A 697 7.01 -7.91 -21.24
N ALA A 698 7.45 -8.06 -22.49
CA ALA A 698 8.85 -8.01 -22.89
C ALA A 698 9.52 -6.74 -22.36
N TYR A 699 10.71 -6.94 -21.80
CA TYR A 699 11.64 -5.88 -21.44
C TYR A 699 12.19 -5.23 -22.71
N GLY A 700 12.17 -3.91 -22.81
CA GLY A 700 12.91 -3.19 -23.84
C GLY A 700 14.42 -3.34 -23.62
N SER A 701 15.22 -3.38 -24.70
CA SER A 701 16.69 -3.35 -24.59
C SER A 701 17.19 -2.11 -23.84
N ILE A 702 16.48 -0.99 -23.99
CA ILE A 702 16.70 0.28 -23.27
C ILE A 702 16.41 0.21 -21.77
N GLU A 703 15.66 -0.79 -21.27
CA GLU A 703 15.37 -0.91 -19.82
C GLU A 703 16.62 -1.21 -19.00
N GLN A 704 17.68 -1.77 -19.62
CA GLN A 704 18.99 -1.93 -19.01
C GLN A 704 19.62 -0.62 -18.52
N CYS A 705 19.13 0.54 -18.99
CA CYS A 705 19.55 1.85 -18.49
C CYS A 705 18.99 2.17 -17.09
N SER A 706 17.95 1.48 -16.60
CA SER A 706 17.45 1.72 -15.25
C SER A 706 17.98 0.70 -14.25
N ARG A 707 18.61 1.21 -13.19
CA ARG A 707 19.24 0.40 -12.11
C ARG A 707 18.24 -0.31 -11.20
N CYS A 708 16.94 -0.20 -11.47
CA CYS A 708 15.89 -0.96 -10.79
C CYS A 708 15.27 -2.06 -11.68
N ALA A 709 15.64 -2.15 -12.96
CA ALA A 709 15.01 -3.02 -13.95
C ALA A 709 15.87 -4.24 -14.29
N PRO A 710 15.41 -5.47 -14.02
CA PRO A 710 16.20 -6.67 -14.34
C PRO A 710 16.42 -6.83 -15.85
N PRO A 711 17.52 -7.50 -16.25
CA PRO A 711 17.91 -7.58 -17.66
C PRO A 711 16.89 -8.34 -18.51
N PRO A 712 16.76 -8.00 -19.81
CA PRO A 712 15.78 -8.60 -20.71
C PRO A 712 16.05 -10.08 -20.97
N SER A 713 14.99 -10.88 -21.05
CA SER A 713 15.00 -12.27 -21.50
C SER A 713 14.83 -12.37 -23.02
N GLU A 714 15.52 -13.33 -23.63
CA GLU A 714 15.24 -13.76 -25.02
C GLU A 714 13.97 -14.63 -25.04
N LYS A 715 13.16 -14.51 -26.10
CA LYS A 715 11.87 -15.22 -26.21
C LYS A 715 12.05 -16.62 -26.80
N HIS A 716 11.42 -17.61 -26.16
CA HIS A 716 11.17 -18.94 -26.74
C HIS A 716 9.71 -19.09 -27.22
N VAL A 717 9.37 -20.25 -27.80
CA VAL A 717 8.45 -20.34 -28.95
C VAL A 717 7.15 -21.11 -28.64
N GLU A 718 6.03 -20.44 -28.95
CA GLU A 718 4.65 -20.91 -29.26
C GLU A 718 3.88 -21.84 -28.31
N ASP A 719 4.48 -22.83 -27.63
CA ASP A 719 3.73 -23.74 -26.73
C ASP A 719 3.28 -23.07 -25.41
N GLU A 720 3.84 -21.91 -25.07
CA GLU A 720 3.75 -21.29 -23.73
C GLU A 720 2.66 -20.22 -23.60
N GLN A 721 1.94 -19.90 -24.68
CA GLN A 721 1.04 -18.74 -24.81
C GLN A 721 0.08 -18.54 -23.62
N ARG A 722 -0.57 -19.62 -23.14
CA ARG A 722 -1.51 -19.56 -22.00
C ARG A 722 -0.84 -19.33 -20.64
N SER A 723 0.40 -19.77 -20.45
CA SER A 723 1.17 -19.45 -19.23
C SER A 723 1.60 -17.98 -19.25
N PHE A 724 2.09 -17.50 -20.40
CA PHE A 724 2.41 -16.09 -20.59
C PHE A 724 1.21 -15.17 -20.34
N ASP A 725 -0.01 -15.54 -20.74
CA ASP A 725 -1.23 -14.78 -20.43
C ASP A 725 -1.51 -14.72 -18.91
N PHE A 726 -1.46 -15.85 -18.19
CA PHE A 726 -1.63 -15.89 -16.72
C PHE A 726 -0.63 -15.01 -15.98
N HIS A 727 0.67 -15.15 -16.30
CA HIS A 727 1.72 -14.31 -15.72
C HIS A 727 1.56 -12.83 -16.10
N THR A 728 1.04 -12.51 -17.29
CA THR A 728 0.74 -11.12 -17.69
C THR A 728 -0.32 -10.51 -16.79
N THR A 729 -1.45 -11.18 -16.56
CA THR A 729 -2.52 -10.69 -15.67
C THR A 729 -1.99 -10.42 -14.27
N LYS A 730 -1.23 -11.36 -13.69
CA LYS A 730 -0.60 -11.21 -12.37
C LYS A 730 0.31 -9.98 -12.26
N VAL A 731 1.03 -9.62 -13.32
CA VAL A 731 1.87 -8.41 -13.35
C VAL A 731 1.03 -7.14 -13.47
N LEU A 732 -0.03 -7.15 -14.30
CA LEU A 732 -0.91 -6.00 -14.46
C LEU A 732 -1.63 -5.67 -13.15
N GLU A 733 -2.22 -6.67 -12.49
CA GLU A 733 -2.82 -6.56 -11.14
C GLU A 733 -1.86 -5.92 -10.13
N ALA A 734 -0.61 -6.39 -10.09
CA ALA A 734 0.38 -5.94 -9.12
C ALA A 734 0.89 -4.51 -9.41
N ALA A 735 1.12 -4.21 -10.69
CA ALA A 735 1.55 -2.89 -11.13
C ALA A 735 0.44 -1.84 -11.00
N GLU A 736 -0.82 -2.25 -11.16
CA GLU A 736 -2.00 -1.46 -10.80
C GLU A 736 -2.05 -1.21 -9.29
N ALA A 737 -2.22 -2.25 -8.48
CA ALA A 737 -2.47 -2.14 -7.05
C ALA A 737 -1.35 -1.37 -6.33
N GLY A 738 -0.09 -1.69 -6.62
CA GLY A 738 1.07 -1.00 -6.02
C GLY A 738 1.25 0.45 -6.49
N THR A 739 0.82 0.81 -7.72
CA THR A 739 0.78 2.22 -8.15
C THR A 739 -0.41 2.94 -7.52
N GLY A 740 -1.53 2.23 -7.31
CA GLY A 740 -2.73 2.70 -6.62
C GLY A 740 -2.52 3.07 -5.16
N LEU A 741 -1.46 2.58 -4.50
CA LEU A 741 -1.04 3.06 -3.18
C LEU A 741 -0.77 4.57 -3.16
N PHE A 742 -0.31 5.13 -4.28
CA PHE A 742 -0.04 6.57 -4.42
C PHE A 742 -1.30 7.42 -4.72
N THR A 743 -2.50 6.87 -4.59
CA THR A 743 -3.76 7.66 -4.51
C THR A 743 -4.22 7.90 -3.06
N LEU A 744 -3.51 7.35 -2.07
CA LEU A 744 -3.83 7.53 -0.66
C LEU A 744 -3.75 9.01 -0.23
N PRO A 745 -4.56 9.45 0.76
CA PRO A 745 -4.58 10.83 1.24
C PRO A 745 -3.41 11.12 2.22
N SER A 746 -2.19 10.73 1.85
CA SER A 746 -0.95 10.92 2.61
C SER A 746 0.03 11.84 1.86
N PRO A 747 0.88 12.62 2.55
CA PRO A 747 1.95 13.37 1.89
C PRO A 747 2.99 12.41 1.33
N PHE A 748 3.25 12.43 0.02
CA PHE A 748 4.23 11.55 -0.64
C PHE A 748 5.61 11.50 0.03
N THR A 749 5.99 12.56 0.76
CA THR A 749 7.27 12.71 1.44
C THR A 749 7.40 11.93 2.75
N THR A 750 6.33 11.33 3.31
CA THR A 750 6.44 10.47 4.52
C THR A 750 6.81 9.02 4.19
N HIS A 751 6.55 8.58 2.97
CA HIS A 751 6.84 7.22 2.51
C HIS A 751 8.36 6.95 2.41
N SER A 752 8.77 5.70 2.66
CA SER A 752 10.17 5.30 2.53
C SER A 752 10.70 5.56 1.10
N PRO A 753 11.89 6.16 0.91
CA PRO A 753 12.45 6.40 -0.41
C PRO A 753 12.75 5.11 -1.19
N LEU A 754 12.84 3.96 -0.51
CA LEU A 754 12.97 2.65 -1.16
C LEU A 754 11.75 2.30 -2.03
N ALA A 755 10.59 2.93 -1.77
CA ALA A 755 9.41 2.82 -2.62
C ALA A 755 9.63 3.38 -4.04
N ILE A 756 10.62 4.25 -4.26
CA ILE A 756 10.98 4.75 -5.61
C ILE A 756 11.42 3.59 -6.51
N CYS A 757 12.24 2.67 -5.99
CA CYS A 757 12.73 1.51 -6.73
C CYS A 757 11.61 0.51 -7.04
N GLY A 758 10.71 0.28 -6.08
CA GLY A 758 9.51 -0.56 -6.27
C GLY A 758 8.58 0.03 -7.33
N LEU A 759 8.18 1.30 -7.16
CA LEU A 759 7.32 2.02 -8.10
C LEU A 759 7.91 2.09 -9.53
N THR A 760 9.24 2.17 -9.66
CA THR A 760 9.93 2.10 -10.97
C THR A 760 9.62 0.79 -11.69
N LEU A 761 9.70 -0.36 -11.01
CA LEU A 761 9.35 -1.66 -11.58
C LEU A 761 7.88 -1.74 -12.01
N LEU A 762 6.96 -1.15 -11.23
CA LEU A 762 5.54 -1.11 -11.55
C LEU A 762 5.28 -0.25 -12.81
N ILE A 763 5.89 0.93 -12.89
CA ILE A 763 5.76 1.84 -14.04
C ILE A 763 6.32 1.20 -15.31
N LEU A 764 7.48 0.52 -15.24
CA LEU A 764 8.09 -0.15 -16.39
C LEU A 764 7.22 -1.31 -16.90
N ALA A 765 6.61 -2.08 -16.00
CA ALA A 765 5.63 -3.10 -16.38
C ALA A 765 4.42 -2.49 -17.12
N GLN A 766 3.87 -1.36 -16.63
CA GLN A 766 2.79 -0.63 -17.29
C GLN A 766 3.22 -0.05 -18.66
N ILE A 767 4.48 0.37 -18.84
CA ILE A 767 5.02 0.83 -20.13
C ILE A 767 5.10 -0.32 -21.14
N SER A 768 5.63 -1.49 -20.76
CA SER A 768 5.58 -2.70 -21.63
C SER A 768 4.13 -3.07 -21.97
N ALA A 769 3.21 -3.00 -21.00
CA ALA A 769 1.79 -3.30 -21.22
C ALA A 769 1.16 -2.36 -22.25
N CYS A 770 1.43 -1.06 -22.14
CA CYS A 770 1.00 -0.05 -23.12
C CYS A 770 1.58 -0.28 -24.52
N ARG A 771 2.71 -0.98 -24.68
CA ARG A 771 3.33 -1.24 -25.98
C ARG A 771 2.92 -2.56 -26.64
N PHE A 772 2.70 -3.60 -25.83
CA PHE A 772 2.61 -4.98 -26.31
C PHE A 772 1.26 -5.67 -26.05
N LYS A 773 0.42 -5.15 -25.14
CA LYS A 773 -0.81 -5.83 -24.72
C LYS A 773 -2.07 -4.95 -24.82
N LEU A 774 -2.06 -3.79 -24.16
CA LEU A 774 -3.25 -3.00 -23.88
C LEU A 774 -3.68 -2.13 -25.07
N LYS A 775 -4.99 -1.98 -25.25
CA LYS A 775 -5.60 -1.15 -26.32
C LYS A 775 -6.74 -0.31 -25.77
N GLY A 776 -7.33 0.56 -26.59
CA GLY A 776 -8.60 1.24 -26.28
C GLY A 776 -8.61 2.01 -24.95
N ALA A 777 -9.51 1.63 -24.04
CA ALA A 777 -9.65 2.22 -22.72
C ALA A 777 -8.53 1.79 -21.76
N GLU A 778 -8.17 0.51 -21.74
CA GLU A 778 -7.11 -0.07 -20.91
C GLU A 778 -5.78 0.67 -21.10
N TYR A 779 -5.41 0.94 -22.37
CA TYR A 779 -4.21 1.70 -22.71
C TYR A 779 -4.23 3.12 -22.12
N LYS A 780 -5.38 3.81 -22.13
CA LYS A 780 -5.50 5.14 -21.52
C LYS A 780 -5.27 5.05 -20.01
N ALA A 781 -6.02 4.18 -19.35
CA ALA A 781 -5.95 4.01 -17.90
C ALA A 781 -4.55 3.56 -17.42
N ALA A 782 -3.88 2.66 -18.14
CA ALA A 782 -2.49 2.29 -17.88
C ALA A 782 -1.53 3.47 -18.05
N ARG A 783 -1.72 4.30 -19.08
CA ARG A 783 -0.93 5.55 -19.24
C ARG A 783 -1.22 6.59 -18.17
N ASP A 784 -2.43 6.63 -17.60
CA ASP A 784 -2.74 7.50 -16.46
C ASP A 784 -2.11 6.96 -15.15
N ARG A 785 -2.03 5.65 -14.95
CA ARG A 785 -1.23 5.04 -13.87
C ARG A 785 0.28 5.33 -14.05
N VAL A 786 0.81 5.29 -15.27
CA VAL A 786 2.20 5.72 -15.57
C VAL A 786 2.41 7.21 -15.25
N ARG A 787 1.43 8.09 -15.52
CA ARG A 787 1.48 9.52 -15.14
C ARG A 787 1.45 9.71 -13.62
N LEU A 788 0.59 8.98 -12.91
CA LEU A 788 0.51 9.00 -11.44
C LEU A 788 1.85 8.59 -10.82
N GLY A 789 2.41 7.45 -11.24
CA GLY A 789 3.69 6.97 -10.76
C GLY A 789 4.84 7.94 -11.03
N LEU A 790 4.95 8.47 -12.26
CA LEU A 790 5.94 9.52 -12.58
C LEU A 790 5.74 10.80 -11.75
N GLY A 791 4.50 11.15 -11.41
CA GLY A 791 4.18 12.24 -10.50
C GLY A 791 4.69 12.00 -9.08
N ALA A 792 4.41 10.82 -8.52
CA ALA A 792 4.86 10.42 -7.18
C ALA A 792 6.39 10.39 -7.08
N ILE A 793 7.10 9.78 -8.05
CA ILE A 793 8.57 9.78 -8.06
C ILE A 793 9.11 11.21 -8.20
N LYS A 794 8.46 12.09 -8.97
CA LYS A 794 8.89 13.50 -9.09
C LYS A 794 8.77 14.25 -7.76
N VAL A 795 7.70 14.06 -6.99
CA VAL A 795 7.52 14.69 -5.67
C VAL A 795 8.52 14.13 -4.65
N LEU A 796 8.70 12.81 -4.60
CA LEU A 796 9.76 12.17 -3.81
C LEU A 796 11.16 12.70 -4.21
N GLY A 797 11.35 12.99 -5.49
CA GLY A 797 12.55 13.59 -6.07
C GLY A 797 12.85 15.02 -5.59
N GLU A 798 11.93 15.73 -4.93
CA GLU A 798 12.22 17.04 -4.32
C GLU A 798 13.09 16.91 -3.05
N VAL A 799 13.09 15.71 -2.44
CA VAL A 799 13.91 15.35 -1.27
C VAL A 799 15.07 14.43 -1.67
N TRP A 800 14.79 13.40 -2.47
CA TRP A 800 15.69 12.27 -2.73
C TRP A 800 16.25 12.29 -4.15
N ALA A 801 17.58 12.39 -4.30
CA ALA A 801 18.22 12.58 -5.61
C ALA A 801 17.91 11.46 -6.60
N ILE A 802 17.78 10.21 -6.12
CA ILE A 802 17.38 9.05 -6.93
C ILE A 802 16.10 9.31 -7.73
N GLY A 803 15.10 9.99 -7.16
CA GLY A 803 13.82 10.25 -7.83
C GLY A 803 13.95 11.12 -9.09
N GLN A 804 14.85 12.11 -9.09
CA GLN A 804 15.10 12.94 -10.27
C GLN A 804 15.79 12.14 -11.39
N VAL A 805 16.76 11.29 -11.02
CA VAL A 805 17.49 10.43 -11.96
C VAL A 805 16.54 9.40 -12.58
N THR A 806 15.77 8.70 -11.74
CA THR A 806 14.76 7.71 -12.14
C THR A 806 13.68 8.30 -13.04
N VAL A 807 13.18 9.52 -12.79
CA VAL A 807 12.24 10.19 -13.72
C VAL A 807 12.89 10.41 -15.10
N GLY A 808 14.18 10.73 -15.15
CA GLY A 808 14.95 10.80 -16.40
C GLY A 808 15.05 9.45 -17.12
N GLU A 809 15.48 8.40 -16.41
CA GLU A 809 15.59 7.02 -16.91
C GLU A 809 14.25 6.53 -17.49
N ILE A 810 13.17 6.59 -16.71
CA ILE A 810 11.82 6.15 -17.13
C ILE A 810 11.33 6.95 -18.33
N GLN A 811 11.57 8.27 -18.40
CA GLN A 811 11.18 9.07 -19.57
C GLN A 811 11.96 8.69 -20.84
N ILE A 812 13.23 8.29 -20.75
CA ILE A 812 14.01 7.81 -21.90
C ILE A 812 13.41 6.49 -22.40
N ILE A 813 13.24 5.53 -21.49
CA ILE A 813 12.62 4.22 -21.77
C ILE A 813 11.22 4.38 -22.38
N ALA A 814 10.37 5.23 -21.80
CA ALA A 814 9.00 5.46 -22.26
C ALA A 814 8.92 6.12 -23.64
N ARG A 815 9.92 6.91 -24.06
CA ARG A 815 9.98 7.47 -25.42
C ARG A 815 10.34 6.39 -26.45
N ASP A 816 11.32 5.57 -26.14
CA ASP A 816 11.81 4.50 -27.03
C ASP A 816 10.78 3.37 -27.17
N VAL A 817 10.37 2.76 -26.05
CA VAL A 817 9.43 1.62 -26.01
C VAL A 817 8.08 1.99 -26.63
N LEU A 818 7.56 3.20 -26.39
CA LEU A 818 6.28 3.67 -26.96
C LEU A 818 6.45 4.47 -28.26
N SER A 819 7.66 4.52 -28.83
CA SER A 819 8.01 5.15 -30.12
C SER A 819 7.49 6.59 -30.25
N LEU A 820 7.69 7.40 -29.21
CA LEU A 820 7.18 8.78 -29.12
C LEU A 820 8.15 9.78 -29.77
N PRO A 821 7.65 10.80 -30.51
CA PRO A 821 8.49 11.85 -31.09
C PRO A 821 9.35 12.59 -30.06
N ARG A 822 10.54 13.03 -30.46
CA ARG A 822 11.40 13.85 -29.60
C ARG A 822 10.88 15.30 -29.55
N PRO A 823 10.92 15.96 -28.38
CA PRO A 823 10.62 17.39 -28.30
C PRO A 823 11.61 18.19 -29.16
N GLY A 824 11.10 18.86 -30.20
CA GLY A 824 11.90 19.67 -31.13
C GLY A 824 12.21 19.02 -32.50
N GLU A 825 11.77 17.78 -32.75
CA GLU A 825 11.73 17.23 -34.12
C GLU A 825 10.43 17.65 -34.82
N ASP A 826 10.42 18.85 -35.40
CA ASP A 826 9.28 19.39 -36.16
C ASP A 826 8.96 18.52 -37.39
N THR A 827 7.71 18.06 -37.49
CA THR A 827 7.21 17.27 -38.62
C THR A 827 6.88 18.15 -39.83
N THR A 828 7.90 18.78 -40.43
CA THR A 828 7.75 19.74 -41.56
C THR A 828 8.48 19.30 -42.83
N SER A 829 8.14 18.12 -43.37
CA SER A 829 8.66 17.67 -44.69
C SER A 829 7.76 16.65 -45.42
N ALA A 830 6.44 16.85 -45.43
CA ALA A 830 5.49 15.93 -46.09
C ALA A 830 4.33 16.59 -46.87
N ASN A 831 4.62 17.50 -47.83
CA ASN A 831 4.13 17.40 -49.23
C ASN A 831 4.40 18.65 -50.11
N GLY A 832 4.73 18.41 -51.39
CA GLY A 832 4.58 19.33 -52.54
C GLY A 832 5.76 20.26 -52.84
N SER A 833 6.65 20.01 -53.83
CA SER A 833 6.27 19.81 -55.24
C SER A 833 7.48 19.57 -56.19
N LYS A 834 7.22 18.84 -57.30
CA LYS A 834 7.89 18.90 -58.62
C LYS A 834 9.44 18.79 -58.74
N GLY A 835 9.93 17.54 -58.70
CA GLY A 835 10.37 16.78 -59.90
C GLY A 835 11.62 17.18 -60.72
N LEU A 836 12.39 16.16 -61.13
CA LEU A 836 12.99 15.98 -62.47
C LEU A 836 13.52 14.53 -62.64
N ASP A 837 13.16 13.90 -63.76
CA ASP A 837 13.74 12.76 -64.53
C ASP A 837 14.35 11.50 -63.86
N GLY A 838 14.10 10.34 -64.52
CA GLY A 838 14.71 9.03 -64.22
C GLY A 838 16.00 8.74 -65.04
N PRO A 839 16.40 7.47 -65.31
CA PRO A 839 15.49 6.42 -65.79
C PRO A 839 15.75 4.95 -65.31
N GLY A 840 14.79 4.06 -65.60
CA GLY A 840 15.09 2.69 -66.05
C GLY A 840 15.08 1.54 -65.02
N GLY A 841 13.95 0.83 -64.91
CA GLY A 841 13.84 -0.47 -64.22
C GLY A 841 12.40 -1.01 -64.27
N PRO A 842 12.11 -2.18 -64.88
CA PRO A 842 10.73 -2.55 -65.21
C PRO A 842 10.00 -3.41 -64.17
N GLY A 843 8.82 -2.95 -63.76
CA GLY A 843 7.55 -3.71 -63.74
C GLY A 843 7.39 -4.90 -62.78
N GLY A 844 6.49 -4.74 -61.79
CA GLY A 844 6.00 -5.85 -60.95
C GLY A 844 5.01 -5.40 -59.87
N ASN A 845 3.74 -5.19 -60.22
CA ASN A 845 2.66 -4.93 -59.24
C ASN A 845 2.29 -6.21 -58.47
N VAL A 846 1.93 -6.07 -57.19
CA VAL A 846 0.59 -6.44 -56.62
C VAL A 846 0.32 -5.52 -55.40
N GLU A 847 -0.95 -5.22 -55.10
CA GLU A 847 -1.43 -4.66 -53.82
C GLU A 847 -0.93 -5.47 -52.58
N ALA A 848 -0.57 -4.89 -51.44
CA ALA A 848 -1.36 -4.09 -50.48
C ALA A 848 -2.52 -4.86 -49.81
N GLU A 849 -2.34 -5.24 -48.54
CA GLU A 849 -3.45 -5.33 -47.56
C GLU A 849 -2.93 -5.13 -46.11
N MET A 850 -3.84 -5.04 -45.14
CA MET A 850 -3.59 -4.46 -43.80
C MET A 850 -3.71 -5.48 -42.66
N ALA A 851 -2.82 -5.40 -41.67
CA ALA A 851 -2.97 -6.00 -40.33
C ALA A 851 -2.14 -5.23 -39.27
#